data_AF-B0E324-F1
#
_entry.id   AF-B0E324-F1
#
_cell.length_a   1.000
_cell.length_b   1.000
_cell.length_c   1.000
_cell.angle_alpha   90.00
_cell.angle_beta   90.00
_cell.angle_gamma   90.00
#
_symmetry.space_group_name_H-M   'P 1'
#
loop_
_entity.id
_entity.type
_entity.pdbx_description
1 polymer ?
#
loop_
_entity_poly.entity_id
_entity_poly.type
_entity_poly.pdbx_seq_one_letter_code
_entity_poly.pdbx_strand_id
1 'polypeptide(L)'
;MTFSADGTSHRSINYNSRHVHLIAEDYTSPEGSSKQQVTRTFGIQSSKDGSSEEAIADWENTLKKIIDLYNNSPLGKRSGGLLKFIELLINLAGMSTDHCAKEKKDARLLETLKAWAVDQHLGEEKMLEMTLEEVCDYFKKAEEEMIRKAGGVNKWNKLSDIKKAERKAKMIEEAVAELGKEEFDNLSDEEKHIFRLFIWAGCGCHKDLNTIRGGYLAVAAWWIENGLEEEHPVLLANRDNDPVVQERATALEKGDTLTPAQERAFHKSTRGAIKTAEIAGAIFNNKDDKRGHHDIFRYWWWEHVGVPFTFPDTSNNRFQSYCNAAAALILYGDKFKDFLESLRINKQNPTLNHMELNLWKALHCTSTVTELAVLAIYAEAVSYPYMKAICTSDAQKKNMLDLGPFHSRVYDHMQKIIANPDILIGKDLDISESYKTATLDGEKWQNPAVVKKIFDLIPTLPHFHNLLIAFFKGAAQTWERFTSEFAPGGLIDEATAEERELAHMPATNDENEGLLGSFRRLMHYQPQLTLLSCNALIMFFRNNTQAFMETKFTEEDYQYIHKLGREANGEEKKRRNELTDFRDQRQAKKTARKEVWEQNAKATAEQIAQLELVFDKEKVPGLKGTSLKDQLRLFKSAGAPNLKQGPMPTKVADIRKALVDAIDLHTNGAWKLIQDEGSEGENINLSEEEEDEEDEEDEEDEEDEEEGWEDIEGYESE
;
A
#
# COMPACT_ATOMS: atom_id res chain seq x y z
N MET A 1 16.77 19.33 -4.33
CA MET A 1 16.43 18.12 -5.12
C MET A 1 15.42 17.31 -4.33
N THR A 2 14.59 16.49 -4.98
CA THR A 2 13.62 15.63 -4.30
C THR A 2 13.76 14.19 -4.78
N PHE A 3 13.44 13.22 -3.93
CA PHE A 3 13.46 11.80 -4.29
C PHE A 3 12.06 11.29 -4.62
N SER A 4 12.01 10.22 -5.41
CA SER A 4 10.78 9.50 -5.66
C SER A 4 11.03 8.01 -5.80
N ALA A 5 10.07 7.21 -5.35
CA ALA A 5 10.13 5.76 -5.39
C ALA A 5 8.74 5.14 -5.64
N ASP A 6 8.77 3.90 -6.12
CA ASP A 6 7.61 3.02 -6.21
C ASP A 6 8.07 1.56 -6.19
N GLY A 7 7.19 0.66 -5.76
CA GLY A 7 7.46 -0.77 -5.61
C GLY A 7 6.50 -1.64 -6.41
N THR A 8 6.98 -2.76 -6.94
CA THR A 8 6.12 -3.78 -7.51
C THR A 8 6.74 -5.18 -7.44
N SER A 9 5.92 -6.22 -7.45
CA SER A 9 6.40 -7.60 -7.52
C SER A 9 6.51 -8.08 -8.98
N HIS A 10 7.44 -8.98 -9.28
CA HIS A 10 7.46 -9.73 -10.54
C HIS A 10 8.04 -11.11 -10.32
N ARG A 11 7.23 -12.16 -10.54
CA ARG A 11 7.59 -13.57 -10.29
C ARG A 11 8.11 -13.78 -8.86
N SER A 12 7.33 -13.31 -7.88
CA SER A 12 7.60 -13.41 -6.44
C SER A 12 8.88 -12.70 -5.98
N ILE A 13 9.39 -11.73 -6.74
CA ILE A 13 10.51 -10.87 -6.36
C ILE A 13 10.02 -9.43 -6.34
N ASN A 14 10.30 -8.70 -5.27
CA ASN A 14 9.98 -7.28 -5.15
C ASN A 14 11.04 -6.43 -5.85
N TYR A 15 10.59 -5.44 -6.60
CA TYR A 15 11.41 -4.49 -7.34
C TYR A 15 10.98 -3.08 -7.00
N ASN A 16 11.95 -2.21 -6.73
CA ASN A 16 11.74 -0.80 -6.47
C ASN A 16 12.34 0.02 -7.61
N SER A 17 11.56 0.95 -8.15
CA SER A 17 12.03 2.01 -9.02
C SER A 17 12.37 3.22 -8.18
N ARG A 18 13.44 3.95 -8.56
CA ARG A 18 13.89 5.15 -7.86
C ARG A 18 14.26 6.26 -8.82
N HIS A 19 13.85 7.47 -8.49
CA HIS A 19 14.14 8.69 -9.25
C HIS A 19 14.58 9.83 -8.32
N VAL A 20 15.25 10.82 -8.93
CA VAL A 20 15.57 12.11 -8.34
C VAL A 20 15.11 13.23 -9.29
N HIS A 21 14.48 14.25 -8.73
CA HIS A 21 14.14 15.48 -9.42
C HIS A 21 15.09 16.58 -8.99
N LEU A 22 15.78 17.19 -9.95
CA LEU A 22 16.76 18.23 -9.69
C LEU A 22 16.89 19.20 -10.86
N ILE A 23 17.51 20.35 -10.56
CA ILE A 23 17.93 21.31 -11.57
C ILE A 23 19.31 20.89 -12.10
N ALA A 24 19.41 20.60 -13.40
CA ALA A 24 20.65 20.19 -14.05
C ALA A 24 20.98 21.04 -15.28
N GLU A 25 22.26 21.07 -15.66
CA GLU A 25 22.71 21.65 -16.93
C GLU A 25 22.09 20.90 -18.12
N ASP A 26 21.61 21.66 -19.11
CA ASP A 26 21.25 21.11 -20.40
C ASP A 26 22.50 20.93 -21.27
N TYR A 27 22.85 19.66 -21.54
CA TYR A 27 23.95 19.27 -22.41
C TYR A 27 23.55 19.13 -23.88
N THR A 28 22.27 19.33 -24.23
CA THR A 28 21.78 19.18 -25.60
C THR A 28 21.72 20.48 -26.39
N SER A 29 21.73 21.63 -25.70
CA SER A 29 21.59 22.95 -26.30
C SER A 29 22.94 23.54 -26.75
N PRO A 30 23.09 23.96 -28.03
CA PRO A 30 24.34 24.55 -28.55
C PRO A 30 24.69 25.94 -27.99
N GLU A 31 23.70 26.67 -27.44
CA GLU A 31 23.82 28.09 -27.07
C GLU A 31 24.34 28.34 -25.64
N GLY A 32 24.76 27.29 -24.94
CA GLY A 32 25.26 27.36 -23.56
C GLY A 32 24.26 26.78 -22.55
N SER A 33 24.79 26.23 -21.46
CA SER A 33 24.09 25.39 -20.50
C SER A 33 23.03 26.14 -19.68
N SER A 34 21.82 26.29 -20.21
CA SER A 34 20.67 26.66 -19.38
C SER A 34 20.39 25.56 -18.37
N LYS A 35 20.16 25.93 -17.11
CA LYS A 35 19.69 25.01 -16.08
C LYS A 35 18.21 24.72 -16.30
N GLN A 36 17.83 23.45 -16.22
CA GLN A 36 16.43 23.03 -16.35
C GLN A 36 16.08 21.95 -15.33
N GLN A 37 14.79 21.87 -14.99
CA GLN A 37 14.27 20.81 -14.15
C GLN A 37 14.28 19.48 -14.91
N VAL A 38 14.94 18.48 -14.34
CA VAL A 38 15.07 17.14 -14.91
C VAL A 38 14.72 16.06 -13.89
N THR A 39 14.17 14.96 -14.39
CA THR A 39 14.00 13.71 -13.66
C THR A 39 15.10 12.75 -14.11
N ARG A 40 15.83 12.16 -13.16
CA ARG A 40 16.84 11.14 -13.41
C ARG A 40 16.47 9.87 -12.65
N THR A 41 16.76 8.71 -13.25
CA THR A 41 16.50 7.41 -12.64
C THR A 41 17.78 6.82 -12.05
N PHE A 42 17.64 6.17 -10.90
CA PHE A 42 18.67 5.30 -10.31
C PHE A 42 18.53 3.84 -10.77
N GLY A 43 17.63 3.58 -11.72
CA GLY A 43 17.29 2.25 -12.19
C GLY A 43 16.34 1.51 -11.24
N ILE A 44 16.19 0.22 -11.52
CA ILE A 44 15.34 -0.71 -10.77
C ILE A 44 16.21 -1.61 -9.90
N GLN A 45 15.83 -1.80 -8.65
CA GLN A 45 16.55 -2.67 -7.72
C GLN A 45 15.62 -3.70 -7.13
N SER A 46 16.08 -4.94 -6.97
CA SER A 46 15.30 -5.96 -6.25
C SER A 46 15.44 -5.74 -4.74
N SER A 47 14.33 -5.68 -4.03
CA SER A 47 14.30 -5.56 -2.56
C SER A 47 14.43 -6.94 -1.91
N LYS A 48 15.15 -7.02 -0.78
CA LYS A 48 15.26 -8.26 0.01
C LYS A 48 14.02 -8.47 0.87
N ASP A 49 13.58 -7.39 1.52
CA ASP A 49 12.30 -7.30 2.21
C ASP A 49 11.57 -6.00 1.84
N GLY A 50 10.28 -5.94 2.17
CA GLY A 50 9.46 -4.75 1.94
C GLY A 50 9.53 -3.74 3.08
N SER A 51 10.55 -3.77 3.95
CA SER A 51 10.61 -2.87 5.10
C SER A 51 11.07 -1.46 4.73
N SER A 52 10.71 -0.49 5.57
CA SER A 52 11.18 0.89 5.42
C SER A 52 12.67 1.04 5.70
N GLU A 53 13.17 0.27 6.66
CA GLU A 53 14.57 0.26 7.06
C GLU A 53 15.49 -0.21 5.91
N GLU A 54 15.10 -1.27 5.21
CA GLU A 54 15.82 -1.73 4.01
C GLU A 54 15.69 -0.73 2.87
N ALA A 55 14.53 -0.08 2.70
CA ALA A 55 14.35 0.94 1.68
C ALA A 55 15.31 2.13 1.84
N ILE A 56 15.57 2.57 3.08
CA ILE A 56 16.56 3.62 3.39
C ILE A 56 17.99 3.13 3.24
N ALA A 57 18.29 1.91 3.71
CA ALA A 57 19.62 1.31 3.54
C ALA A 57 19.98 1.18 2.05
N ASP A 58 19.01 0.83 1.20
CA ASP A 58 19.17 0.80 -0.24
C ASP A 58 19.43 2.17 -0.86
N TRP A 59 18.73 3.22 -0.41
CA TRP A 59 19.00 4.61 -0.82
C TRP A 59 20.44 5.00 -0.50
N GLU A 60 20.86 4.76 0.74
CA GLU A 60 22.22 5.03 1.22
C GLU A 60 23.26 4.26 0.40
N ASN A 61 23.05 2.95 0.19
CA ASN A 61 23.94 2.10 -0.61
C ASN A 61 24.04 2.57 -2.05
N THR A 62 22.93 3.00 -2.65
CA THR A 62 22.89 3.48 -4.04
C THR A 62 23.66 4.78 -4.19
N LEU A 63 23.41 5.74 -3.31
CA LEU A 63 24.09 7.04 -3.32
C LEU A 63 25.59 6.90 -3.03
N LYS A 64 25.98 6.09 -2.05
CA LYS A 64 27.40 5.82 -1.75
C LYS A 64 28.13 5.20 -2.93
N LYS A 65 27.53 4.23 -3.64
CA LYS A 65 28.13 3.65 -4.86
C LYS A 65 28.35 4.71 -5.95
N ILE A 66 27.39 5.61 -6.15
CA ILE A 66 27.51 6.70 -7.13
C ILE A 66 28.63 7.67 -6.74
N ILE A 67 28.69 8.04 -5.45
CA ILE A 67 29.73 8.91 -4.90
C ILE A 67 31.11 8.29 -5.06
N ASP A 68 31.27 7.02 -4.67
CA ASP A 68 32.53 6.30 -4.77
C ASP A 68 32.99 6.20 -6.22
N LEU A 69 32.07 5.92 -7.16
CA LEU A 69 32.37 5.90 -8.58
C LEU A 69 32.84 7.27 -9.09
N TYR A 70 32.13 8.35 -8.72
CA TYR A 70 32.48 9.71 -9.11
C TYR A 70 33.84 10.13 -8.56
N ASN A 71 34.05 10.00 -7.25
CA ASN A 71 35.28 10.43 -6.57
C ASN A 71 36.52 9.67 -7.03
N ASN A 72 36.38 8.40 -7.42
CA ASN A 72 37.48 7.60 -7.94
C ASN A 72 37.77 7.84 -9.44
N SER A 73 36.83 8.41 -10.18
CA SER A 73 36.95 8.67 -11.61
C SER A 73 37.95 9.79 -11.93
N PRO A 74 38.55 9.80 -13.14
CA PRO A 74 39.39 10.92 -13.58
C PRO A 74 38.58 12.23 -13.60
N LEU A 75 37.32 12.20 -14.05
CA LEU A 75 36.40 13.33 -14.01
C LEU A 75 36.28 13.93 -12.61
N GLY A 76 35.95 13.13 -11.59
CA GLY A 76 35.83 13.62 -10.21
C GLY A 76 37.13 14.25 -9.69
N LYS A 77 38.28 13.63 -10.00
CA LYS A 77 39.59 14.19 -9.64
C LYS A 77 39.89 15.51 -10.34
N ARG A 78 39.49 15.67 -11.61
CA ARG A 78 39.65 16.92 -12.36
C ARG A 78 38.73 18.03 -11.88
N SER A 79 37.54 17.69 -11.39
CA SER A 79 36.57 18.65 -10.84
C SER A 79 37.03 19.28 -9.51
N GLY A 80 38.05 18.72 -8.85
CA GLY A 80 38.74 19.35 -7.71
C GLY A 80 38.04 19.25 -6.35
N GLY A 81 36.88 18.59 -6.26
CA GLY A 81 36.13 18.39 -5.02
C GLY A 81 35.74 16.93 -4.79
N LEU A 82 35.84 16.47 -3.54
CA LEU A 82 35.29 15.19 -3.08
C LEU A 82 33.80 15.39 -2.81
N LEU A 83 32.95 14.65 -3.51
CA LEU A 83 31.52 14.63 -3.22
C LEU A 83 31.30 13.80 -1.94
N LYS A 84 30.66 14.39 -0.92
CA LYS A 84 30.31 13.66 0.31
C LYS A 84 28.84 13.20 0.30
N PHE A 85 28.56 12.12 1.02
CA PHE A 85 27.20 11.63 1.20
C PHE A 85 26.30 12.64 1.93
N ILE A 86 26.86 13.28 2.96
CA ILE A 86 26.19 14.31 3.76
C ILE A 86 25.75 15.51 2.90
N GLU A 87 26.61 15.95 1.95
CA GLU A 87 26.29 17.05 1.03
C GLU A 87 25.08 16.77 0.15
N LEU A 88 24.89 15.50 -0.29
CA LEU A 88 23.68 15.12 -1.01
C LEU A 88 22.44 15.22 -0.10
N LEU A 89 22.51 14.69 1.12
CA LEU A 89 21.37 14.69 2.03
C LEU A 89 20.93 16.10 2.45
N ILE A 90 21.86 17.04 2.61
CA ILE A 90 21.53 18.43 2.95
C ILE A 90 20.76 19.13 1.82
N ASN A 91 21.09 18.81 0.56
CA ASN A 91 20.43 19.35 -0.62
C ASN A 91 19.08 18.67 -0.94
N LEU A 92 18.71 17.63 -0.21
CA LEU A 92 17.43 16.94 -0.35
C LEU A 92 16.33 17.81 0.28
N ALA A 93 15.36 18.27 -0.50
CA ALA A 93 14.30 19.16 -0.04
C ALA A 93 12.94 18.44 0.12
N GLY A 94 12.87 17.15 -0.20
CA GLY A 94 11.62 16.41 -0.11
C GLY A 94 11.60 15.05 -0.80
N MET A 95 10.43 14.41 -0.74
CA MET A 95 10.17 13.10 -1.33
C MET A 95 8.73 12.99 -1.85
N SER A 96 8.55 12.42 -3.04
CA SER A 96 7.24 12.14 -3.62
C SER A 96 7.03 10.66 -3.90
N THR A 97 5.86 10.16 -3.55
CA THR A 97 5.62 8.74 -3.31
C THR A 97 4.11 8.45 -3.43
N ASP A 98 3.69 7.18 -3.42
CA ASP A 98 2.30 6.80 -3.18
C ASP A 98 1.81 7.18 -1.76
N HIS A 99 0.58 6.80 -1.40
CA HIS A 99 -0.01 7.16 -0.10
C HIS A 99 0.04 6.05 0.96
N CYS A 100 0.73 4.93 0.72
CA CYS A 100 0.75 3.81 1.64
C CYS A 100 1.52 4.12 2.92
N ALA A 101 1.18 3.43 4.01
CA ALA A 101 1.75 3.68 5.34
C ALA A 101 3.26 3.48 5.38
N LYS A 102 3.76 2.49 4.62
CA LYS A 102 5.19 2.22 4.47
C LYS A 102 5.91 3.41 3.86
N GLU A 103 5.43 3.95 2.75
CA GLU A 103 6.14 5.04 2.06
C GLU A 103 6.14 6.36 2.84
N LYS A 104 5.07 6.63 3.60
CA LYS A 104 5.07 7.72 4.59
C LYS A 104 6.10 7.49 5.69
N LYS A 105 6.32 6.24 6.10
CA LYS A 105 7.40 5.89 7.03
C LYS A 105 8.78 6.08 6.38
N ASP A 106 8.95 5.71 5.11
CA ASP A 106 10.19 5.93 4.35
C ASP A 106 10.54 7.42 4.30
N ALA A 107 9.57 8.28 3.99
CA ALA A 107 9.75 9.73 3.96
C ALA A 107 10.22 10.29 5.33
N ARG A 108 9.61 9.86 6.44
CA ARG A 108 10.00 10.27 7.80
C ARG A 108 11.41 9.80 8.19
N LEU A 109 11.77 8.57 7.82
CA LEU A 109 13.12 8.06 8.06
C LEU A 109 14.16 8.84 7.25
N LEU A 110 13.83 9.22 6.02
CA LEU A 110 14.69 10.02 5.17
C LEU A 110 14.84 11.47 5.66
N GLU A 111 13.77 12.06 6.19
CA GLU A 111 13.79 13.34 6.89
C GLU A 111 14.73 13.28 8.11
N THR A 112 14.63 12.22 8.91
CA THR A 112 15.51 11.99 10.07
C THR A 112 16.97 11.84 9.62
N LEU A 113 17.22 11.14 8.52
CA LEU A 113 18.55 10.97 7.95
C LEU A 113 19.12 12.30 7.43
N LYS A 114 18.30 13.12 6.77
CA LYS A 114 18.67 14.49 6.42
C LYS A 114 19.00 15.30 7.68
N ALA A 115 18.22 15.12 8.74
CA ALA A 115 18.45 15.88 9.95
C ALA A 115 19.81 15.57 10.58
N TRP A 116 20.15 14.28 10.69
CA TRP A 116 21.47 13.85 11.09
C TRP A 116 22.58 14.41 10.17
N ALA A 117 22.36 14.46 8.86
CA ALA A 117 23.36 14.96 7.91
C ALA A 117 23.66 16.45 8.09
N VAL A 118 22.64 17.27 8.35
CA VAL A 118 22.81 18.70 8.67
C VAL A 118 23.65 18.86 9.94
N ASP A 119 23.35 18.09 10.99
CA ASP A 119 24.10 18.14 12.26
C ASP A 119 25.57 17.74 12.02
N GLN A 120 25.81 16.68 11.26
CA GLN A 120 27.18 16.31 10.89
C GLN A 120 27.92 17.41 10.15
N HIS A 121 27.27 18.04 9.16
CA HIS A 121 27.92 19.08 8.36
C HIS A 121 28.27 20.33 9.17
N LEU A 122 27.34 20.82 9.98
CA LEU A 122 27.61 21.99 10.84
C LEU A 122 28.68 21.67 11.89
N GLY A 123 28.73 20.43 12.39
CA GLY A 123 29.77 19.97 13.29
C GLY A 123 31.15 19.91 12.61
N GLU A 124 31.20 19.41 11.37
CA GLU A 124 32.41 19.43 10.54
C GLU A 124 32.92 20.85 10.30
N GLU A 125 32.04 21.77 9.90
CA GLU A 125 32.40 23.19 9.71
C GLU A 125 32.88 23.81 11.01
N LYS A 126 32.20 23.54 12.13
CA LYS A 126 32.62 24.07 13.43
C LYS A 126 34.01 23.58 13.85
N MET A 127 34.31 22.31 13.61
CA MET A 127 35.65 21.78 13.88
C MET A 127 36.74 22.46 13.05
N LEU A 128 36.43 22.93 11.85
CA LEU A 128 37.39 23.67 11.01
C LEU A 128 37.66 25.08 11.57
N GLU A 129 36.72 25.66 12.32
CA GLU A 129 36.91 26.93 13.04
C GLU A 129 37.67 26.78 14.35
N MET A 130 37.54 25.62 15.02
CA MET A 130 38.20 25.32 16.28
C MET A 130 39.71 25.14 16.12
N THR A 131 40.45 25.47 17.18
CA THR A 131 41.88 25.13 17.24
C THR A 131 42.09 23.63 17.45
N LEU A 132 43.26 23.13 17.04
CA LEU A 132 43.59 21.71 17.21
C LEU A 132 43.52 21.26 18.69
N GLU A 133 43.88 22.14 19.62
CA GLU A 133 43.82 21.86 21.06
C GLU A 133 42.38 21.67 21.54
N GLU A 134 41.46 22.54 21.10
CA GLU A 134 40.04 22.45 21.45
C GLU A 134 39.39 21.19 20.88
N VAL A 135 39.70 20.83 19.63
CA VAL A 135 39.22 19.59 19.00
C VAL A 135 39.75 18.37 19.76
N CYS A 136 41.03 18.35 20.13
CA CYS A 136 41.62 17.27 20.92
C CYS A 136 40.94 17.13 22.30
N ASP A 137 40.71 18.23 23.00
CA ASP A 137 40.05 18.21 24.31
C ASP A 137 38.58 17.77 24.22
N TYR A 138 37.88 18.15 23.14
CA TYR A 138 36.51 17.73 22.88
C TYR A 138 36.42 16.20 22.69
N PHE A 139 37.22 15.63 21.77
CA PHE A 139 37.22 14.18 21.56
C PHE A 139 37.74 13.40 22.75
N LYS A 140 38.64 13.97 23.55
CA LYS A 140 39.11 13.32 24.79
C LYS A 140 37.96 13.14 25.80
N LYS A 141 37.12 14.17 25.98
CA LYS A 141 35.92 14.07 26.83
C LYS A 141 34.94 13.03 26.30
N ALA A 142 34.71 13.00 24.98
CA ALA A 142 33.85 12.01 24.34
C ALA A 142 34.41 10.57 24.48
N GLU A 143 35.73 10.38 24.39
CA GLU A 143 36.39 9.09 24.60
C GLU A 143 36.25 8.62 26.07
N GLU A 144 36.44 9.51 27.04
CA GLU A 144 36.25 9.21 28.46
C GLU A 144 34.81 8.75 28.76
N GLU A 145 33.81 9.42 28.18
CA GLU A 145 32.39 9.09 28.31
C GLU A 145 32.04 7.75 27.63
N MET A 146 32.56 7.50 26.42
CA MET A 146 32.41 6.22 25.74
C MET A 146 32.99 5.06 26.57
N ILE A 147 34.18 5.23 27.16
CA ILE A 147 34.81 4.23 28.03
C ILE A 147 33.96 4.01 29.29
N ARG A 148 33.39 5.08 29.87
CA ARG A 148 32.48 5.00 31.00
C ARG A 148 31.23 4.18 30.65
N LYS A 149 30.56 4.48 29.53
CA LYS A 149 29.39 3.74 29.02
C LYS A 149 29.72 2.27 28.72
N ALA A 150 30.95 1.96 28.32
CA ALA A 150 31.42 0.58 28.15
C ALA A 150 31.62 -0.19 29.47
N GLY A 151 31.36 0.44 30.63
CA GLY A 151 31.51 -0.13 31.96
C GLY A 151 32.92 0.04 32.53
N GLY A 152 33.62 1.10 32.10
CA GLY A 152 34.93 1.51 32.60
C GLY A 152 36.11 0.89 31.87
N VAL A 153 37.30 1.43 32.13
CA VAL A 153 38.58 1.10 31.47
C VAL A 153 38.86 -0.40 31.45
N ASN A 154 38.56 -1.12 32.54
CA ASN A 154 38.82 -2.55 32.65
C ASN A 154 37.96 -3.41 31.70
N LYS A 155 36.70 -3.01 31.43
CA LYS A 155 35.85 -3.71 30.46
C LYS A 155 36.21 -3.29 29.04
N TRP A 156 36.51 -2.01 28.83
CA TRP A 156 36.98 -1.49 27.55
C TRP A 156 38.23 -2.21 27.04
N ASN A 157 39.23 -2.39 27.90
CA ASN A 157 40.48 -3.05 27.54
C ASN A 157 40.29 -4.52 27.13
N LYS A 158 39.24 -5.20 27.62
CA LYS A 158 38.88 -6.58 27.28
C LYS A 158 38.13 -6.70 25.95
N LEU A 159 37.69 -5.61 25.33
CA LEU A 159 37.10 -5.64 24.00
C LEU A 159 38.18 -5.96 22.95
N SER A 160 37.78 -6.62 21.86
CA SER A 160 38.65 -6.80 20.70
C SER A 160 38.96 -5.46 20.03
N ASP A 161 40.07 -5.40 19.32
CA ASP A 161 40.50 -4.16 18.66
C ASP A 161 39.51 -3.70 17.59
N ILE A 162 38.85 -4.64 16.89
CA ILE A 162 37.76 -4.34 15.96
C ILE A 162 36.60 -3.64 16.68
N LYS A 163 36.13 -4.18 17.81
CA LYS A 163 35.04 -3.56 18.58
C LYS A 163 35.43 -2.20 19.18
N LYS A 164 36.70 -2.02 19.55
CA LYS A 164 37.21 -0.72 19.99
C LYS A 164 37.20 0.28 18.84
N ALA A 165 37.63 -0.12 17.64
CA ALA A 165 37.61 0.72 16.45
C ALA A 165 36.19 1.12 16.04
N GLU A 166 35.24 0.16 16.00
CA GLU A 166 33.82 0.42 15.73
C GLU A 166 33.23 1.43 16.71
N ARG A 167 33.47 1.25 18.01
CA ARG A 167 32.97 2.17 19.04
C ARG A 167 33.63 3.54 18.97
N LYS A 168 34.92 3.62 18.64
CA LYS A 168 35.61 4.90 18.43
C LYS A 168 35.08 5.64 17.22
N ALA A 169 34.86 4.96 16.10
CA ALA A 169 34.28 5.56 14.90
C ALA A 169 32.89 6.12 15.20
N LYS A 170 32.04 5.33 15.87
CA LYS A 170 30.71 5.78 16.30
C LYS A 170 30.75 6.95 17.28
N MET A 171 31.69 6.94 18.22
CA MET A 171 31.88 8.06 19.16
C MET A 171 32.26 9.35 18.42
N ILE A 172 33.16 9.27 17.44
CA ILE A 172 33.57 10.44 16.65
C ILE A 172 32.35 11.00 15.90
N GLU A 173 31.61 10.13 15.21
CA GLU A 173 30.38 10.51 14.51
C GLU A 173 29.36 11.16 15.45
N GLU A 174 29.04 10.54 16.58
CA GLU A 174 28.09 11.08 17.57
C GLU A 174 28.55 12.44 18.13
N ALA A 175 29.84 12.59 18.43
CA ALA A 175 30.40 13.83 18.97
C ALA A 175 30.38 14.96 17.93
N VAL A 176 30.64 14.67 16.66
CA VAL A 176 30.56 15.68 15.59
C VAL A 176 29.11 16.15 15.40
N ALA A 177 28.13 15.23 15.37
CA ALA A 177 26.72 15.61 15.31
C ALA A 177 26.28 16.43 16.54
N GLU A 178 26.75 16.08 17.75
CA GLU A 178 26.41 16.84 18.96
C GLU A 178 26.93 18.28 18.88
N LEU A 179 28.18 18.47 18.43
CA LEU A 179 28.73 19.80 18.17
C LEU A 179 27.93 20.57 17.11
N GLY A 180 27.56 19.90 16.02
CA GLY A 180 26.79 20.55 14.96
C GLY A 180 25.35 20.85 15.34
N LYS A 181 24.75 20.10 16.27
CA LYS A 181 23.46 20.42 16.86
C LYS A 181 23.52 21.71 17.68
N GLU A 182 24.58 21.90 18.47
CA GLU A 182 24.80 23.16 19.19
C GLU A 182 24.94 24.34 18.21
N GLU A 183 25.67 24.15 17.11
CA GLU A 183 25.79 25.18 16.06
C GLU A 183 24.46 25.42 15.35
N PHE A 184 23.71 24.37 15.02
CA PHE A 184 22.37 24.46 14.45
C PHE A 184 21.45 25.28 15.35
N ASP A 185 21.48 25.07 16.67
CA ASP A 185 20.66 25.81 17.63
C ASP A 185 21.01 27.32 17.69
N ASN A 186 22.23 27.70 17.30
CA ASN A 186 22.67 29.09 17.22
C ASN A 186 22.32 29.80 15.89
N LEU A 187 21.90 29.05 14.86
CA LEU A 187 21.46 29.62 13.59
C LEU A 187 20.18 30.44 13.74
N SER A 188 19.97 31.36 12.81
CA SER A 188 18.69 32.06 12.70
C SER A 188 17.55 31.10 12.34
N ASP A 189 16.32 31.47 12.67
CA ASP A 189 15.15 30.63 12.36
C ASP A 189 14.99 30.39 10.85
N GLU A 190 15.38 31.36 10.02
CA GLU A 190 15.37 31.25 8.54
C GLU A 190 16.40 30.22 8.05
N GLU A 191 17.62 30.24 8.57
CA GLU A 191 18.65 29.26 8.23
C GLU A 191 18.28 27.85 8.71
N LYS A 192 17.75 27.73 9.94
CA LYS A 192 17.25 26.46 10.48
C LYS A 192 16.17 25.87 9.58
N HIS A 193 15.22 26.70 9.15
CA HIS A 193 14.14 26.30 8.26
C HIS A 193 14.67 25.76 6.93
N ILE A 194 15.57 26.50 6.27
CA ILE A 194 16.16 26.06 4.99
C ILE A 194 16.94 24.75 5.15
N PHE A 195 17.77 24.62 6.18
CA PHE A 195 18.54 23.40 6.41
C PHE A 195 17.65 22.19 6.69
N ARG A 196 16.50 22.38 7.34
CA ARG A 196 15.56 21.30 7.67
C ARG A 196 14.46 21.11 6.65
N LEU A 197 14.33 21.97 5.64
CA LEU A 197 13.26 21.92 4.65
C LEU A 197 13.15 20.50 4.03
N PHE A 198 12.06 19.82 4.33
CA PHE A 198 11.78 18.50 3.80
C PHE A 198 10.27 18.36 3.62
N ILE A 199 9.81 18.39 2.37
CA ILE A 199 8.40 18.33 2.03
C ILE A 199 8.08 16.96 1.43
N TRP A 200 7.04 16.31 1.96
CA TRP A 200 6.47 15.11 1.35
C TRP A 200 5.15 15.44 0.66
N ALA A 201 4.94 14.89 -0.54
CA ALA A 201 3.62 14.90 -1.18
C ALA A 201 3.33 13.57 -1.87
N GLY A 202 2.13 13.06 -1.64
CA GLY A 202 1.67 11.81 -2.24
C GLY A 202 1.16 11.99 -3.67
N CYS A 203 1.18 10.93 -4.47
CA CYS A 203 0.76 10.91 -5.87
C CYS A 203 -0.69 11.37 -6.09
N GLY A 204 -0.91 12.28 -7.04
CA GLY A 204 -2.24 12.80 -7.38
C GLY A 204 -3.22 11.73 -7.85
N CYS A 205 -2.77 10.77 -8.66
CA CYS A 205 -3.62 9.69 -9.18
C CYS A 205 -4.17 8.78 -8.06
N HIS A 206 -3.35 8.49 -7.05
CA HIS A 206 -3.74 7.68 -5.91
C HIS A 206 -4.77 8.39 -5.00
N LYS A 207 -4.80 9.72 -4.96
CA LYS A 207 -5.84 10.47 -4.24
C LYS A 207 -7.23 10.16 -4.82
N ASP A 208 -7.39 10.17 -6.14
CA ASP A 208 -8.66 9.82 -6.80
C ASP A 208 -9.04 8.35 -6.60
N LEU A 209 -8.09 7.44 -6.81
CA LEU A 209 -8.31 6.00 -6.63
C LEU A 209 -8.85 5.69 -5.22
N ASN A 210 -8.18 6.21 -4.19
CA ASN A 210 -8.59 5.98 -2.81
C ASN A 210 -9.92 6.67 -2.48
N THR A 211 -10.20 7.82 -3.09
CA THR A 211 -11.47 8.54 -2.91
C THR A 211 -12.65 7.75 -3.48
N ILE A 212 -12.47 7.09 -4.62
CA ILE A 212 -13.47 6.16 -5.18
C ILE A 212 -13.71 4.99 -4.21
N ARG A 213 -12.64 4.40 -3.65
CA ARG A 213 -12.74 3.32 -2.65
C ARG A 213 -13.54 3.77 -1.43
N GLY A 214 -13.21 4.95 -0.89
CA GLY A 214 -13.92 5.54 0.26
C GLY A 214 -15.40 5.83 0.01
N GLY A 215 -15.72 6.39 -1.17
CA GLY A 215 -17.12 6.61 -1.57
C GLY A 215 -17.90 5.31 -1.69
N TYR A 216 -17.31 4.27 -2.26
CA TYR A 216 -17.98 2.97 -2.40
C TYR A 216 -18.17 2.25 -1.05
N LEU A 217 -17.19 2.34 -0.14
CA LEU A 217 -17.34 1.81 1.22
C LEU A 217 -18.52 2.48 1.96
N ALA A 218 -18.71 3.79 1.80
CA ALA A 218 -19.85 4.49 2.38
C ALA A 218 -21.19 4.05 1.77
N VAL A 219 -21.24 3.72 0.47
CA VAL A 219 -22.41 3.11 -0.17
C VAL A 219 -22.71 1.72 0.42
N ALA A 220 -21.68 0.89 0.60
CA ALA A 220 -21.83 -0.43 1.21
C ALA A 220 -22.34 -0.33 2.67
N ALA A 221 -21.79 0.60 3.46
CA ALA A 221 -22.23 0.87 4.82
C ALA A 221 -23.67 1.39 4.88
N TRP A 222 -24.07 2.27 3.95
CA TRP A 222 -25.41 2.84 3.90
C TRP A 222 -26.51 1.77 3.84
N TRP A 223 -26.30 0.71 3.05
CA TRP A 223 -27.25 -0.40 2.97
C TRP A 223 -27.48 -1.08 4.33
N ILE A 224 -26.38 -1.31 5.07
CA ILE A 224 -26.39 -1.96 6.39
C ILE A 224 -27.07 -1.05 7.43
N GLU A 225 -26.69 0.22 7.46
CA GLU A 225 -27.20 1.20 8.44
C GLU A 225 -28.70 1.49 8.29
N ASN A 226 -29.25 1.34 7.09
CA ASN A 226 -30.67 1.59 6.81
C ASN A 226 -31.53 0.33 6.92
N GLY A 227 -30.95 -0.83 7.25
CA GLY A 227 -31.70 -2.07 7.50
C GLY A 227 -32.44 -2.61 6.27
N LEU A 228 -31.94 -2.33 5.06
CA LEU A 228 -32.57 -2.69 3.78
C LEU A 228 -32.04 -4.02 3.23
N GLU A 229 -31.92 -5.04 4.08
CA GLU A 229 -31.26 -6.32 3.74
C GLU A 229 -31.87 -7.02 2.52
N GLU A 230 -33.20 -6.93 2.35
CA GLU A 230 -33.93 -7.51 1.21
C GLU A 230 -33.69 -6.76 -0.11
N GLU A 231 -33.25 -5.51 -0.03
CA GLU A 231 -32.96 -4.65 -1.19
C GLU A 231 -31.46 -4.49 -1.41
N HIS A 232 -30.61 -5.27 -0.73
CA HIS A 232 -29.17 -5.24 -0.95
C HIS A 232 -28.80 -5.60 -2.40
N PRO A 233 -27.64 -5.13 -2.88
CA PRO A 233 -27.05 -5.65 -4.10
C PRO A 233 -26.95 -7.17 -4.02
N VAL A 234 -27.18 -7.82 -5.17
CA VAL A 234 -27.16 -9.29 -5.24
C VAL A 234 -25.80 -9.83 -4.81
N LEU A 235 -25.81 -10.87 -3.99
CA LEU A 235 -24.59 -11.56 -3.58
C LEU A 235 -24.03 -12.36 -4.76
N LEU A 236 -22.74 -12.16 -5.04
CA LEU A 236 -22.03 -12.76 -6.18
C LEU A 236 -20.99 -13.77 -5.68
N ALA A 237 -21.47 -14.77 -4.92
CA ALA A 237 -20.62 -15.83 -4.37
C ALA A 237 -19.83 -16.55 -5.47
N ASN A 238 -18.63 -17.05 -5.17
CA ASN A 238 -17.91 -17.91 -6.10
C ASN A 238 -18.57 -19.30 -6.17
N ARG A 239 -18.11 -20.15 -7.10
CA ARG A 239 -18.73 -21.47 -7.35
C ARG A 239 -18.80 -22.35 -6.11
N ASP A 240 -17.79 -22.27 -5.24
CA ASP A 240 -17.66 -23.17 -4.11
C ASP A 240 -18.44 -22.64 -2.88
N ASN A 241 -18.56 -21.32 -2.75
CA ASN A 241 -19.36 -20.69 -1.69
C ASN A 241 -20.87 -20.62 -2.01
N ASP A 242 -21.28 -20.54 -3.28
CA ASP A 242 -22.71 -20.36 -3.64
C ASP A 242 -23.63 -21.45 -3.06
N PRO A 243 -23.29 -22.76 -3.14
CA PRO A 243 -24.10 -23.81 -2.50
C PRO A 243 -24.19 -23.64 -0.98
N VAL A 244 -23.06 -23.32 -0.33
CA VAL A 244 -22.97 -23.14 1.13
C VAL A 244 -23.80 -21.93 1.59
N VAL A 245 -23.84 -20.86 0.78
CA VAL A 245 -24.69 -19.69 1.04
C VAL A 245 -26.17 -20.03 0.88
N GLN A 246 -26.55 -20.84 -0.11
CA GLN A 246 -27.94 -21.28 -0.28
C GLN A 246 -28.40 -22.16 0.89
N GLU A 247 -27.52 -23.05 1.37
CA GLU A 247 -27.77 -23.84 2.58
C GLU A 247 -27.94 -22.96 3.81
N ARG A 248 -27.09 -21.93 3.97
CA ARG A 248 -27.22 -20.93 5.04
C ARG A 248 -28.58 -20.24 5.00
N ALA A 249 -29.04 -19.79 3.84
CA ALA A 249 -30.35 -19.15 3.70
C ALA A 249 -31.49 -20.10 4.09
N THR A 250 -31.41 -21.36 3.63
CA THR A 250 -32.38 -22.40 3.98
C THR A 250 -32.40 -22.71 5.48
N ALA A 251 -31.22 -22.73 6.13
CA ALA A 251 -31.10 -22.93 7.56
C ALA A 251 -31.75 -21.78 8.35
N LEU A 252 -31.53 -20.53 7.94
CA LEU A 252 -32.16 -19.35 8.54
C LEU A 252 -33.69 -19.40 8.42
N GLU A 253 -34.23 -19.76 7.25
CA GLU A 253 -35.67 -19.90 7.03
C GLU A 253 -36.31 -20.99 7.93
N LYS A 254 -35.55 -22.04 8.23
CA LYS A 254 -35.98 -23.14 9.10
C LYS A 254 -35.75 -22.88 10.60
N GLY A 255 -35.03 -21.80 10.94
CA GLY A 255 -34.63 -21.50 12.32
C GLY A 255 -33.53 -22.43 12.84
N ASP A 256 -32.75 -23.04 11.95
CA ASP A 256 -31.63 -23.92 12.30
C ASP A 256 -30.39 -23.08 12.70
N THR A 257 -29.55 -23.65 13.57
CA THR A 257 -28.28 -23.02 13.97
C THR A 257 -27.30 -23.06 12.80
N LEU A 258 -26.73 -21.91 12.45
CA LEU A 258 -25.72 -21.79 11.40
C LEU A 258 -24.41 -22.48 11.77
N THR A 259 -23.76 -23.10 10.78
CA THR A 259 -22.42 -23.64 10.94
C THR A 259 -21.35 -22.55 10.71
N PRO A 260 -20.15 -22.68 11.32
CA PRO A 260 -19.05 -21.74 11.05
C PRO A 260 -18.67 -21.66 9.56
N ALA A 261 -18.77 -22.78 8.83
CA ALA A 261 -18.52 -22.80 7.39
C ALA A 261 -19.55 -21.98 6.60
N GLN A 262 -20.82 -22.02 7.01
CA GLN A 262 -21.90 -21.22 6.40
C GLN A 262 -21.70 -19.73 6.63
N GLU A 263 -21.35 -19.33 7.85
CA GLU A 263 -21.04 -17.93 8.15
C GLU A 263 -19.79 -17.47 7.37
N ARG A 264 -18.73 -18.26 7.37
CA ARG A 264 -17.50 -17.95 6.62
C ARG A 264 -17.76 -17.78 5.12
N ALA A 265 -18.51 -18.69 4.49
CA ALA A 265 -18.82 -18.61 3.07
C ALA A 265 -19.64 -17.36 2.70
N PHE A 266 -20.58 -16.97 3.58
CA PHE A 266 -21.34 -15.74 3.42
C PHE A 266 -20.46 -14.49 3.55
N HIS A 267 -19.59 -14.43 4.57
CA HIS A 267 -18.67 -13.31 4.79
C HIS A 267 -17.60 -13.20 3.71
N LYS A 268 -17.11 -14.31 3.16
CA LYS A 268 -16.16 -14.32 2.04
C LYS A 268 -16.78 -13.98 0.68
N SER A 269 -18.11 -13.98 0.58
CA SER A 269 -18.80 -13.67 -0.67
C SER A 269 -19.07 -12.17 -0.78
N THR A 270 -18.71 -11.57 -1.91
CA THR A 270 -18.85 -10.13 -2.16
C THR A 270 -20.06 -9.82 -3.05
N ARG A 271 -20.41 -8.53 -3.15
CA ARG A 271 -21.59 -8.03 -3.87
C ARG A 271 -21.36 -6.63 -4.43
N GLY A 272 -22.34 -6.15 -5.20
CA GLY A 272 -22.39 -4.75 -5.63
C GLY A 272 -21.60 -4.42 -6.89
N ALA A 273 -21.47 -3.13 -7.18
CA ALA A 273 -20.92 -2.62 -8.43
C ALA A 273 -19.46 -3.01 -8.67
N ILE A 274 -18.61 -2.95 -7.63
CA ILE A 274 -17.18 -3.29 -7.76
C ILE A 274 -17.01 -4.76 -8.14
N LYS A 275 -17.65 -5.68 -7.42
CA LYS A 275 -17.60 -7.11 -7.76
C LYS A 275 -18.18 -7.40 -9.14
N THR A 276 -19.23 -6.67 -9.53
CA THR A 276 -19.83 -6.80 -10.88
C THR A 276 -18.85 -6.39 -11.97
N ALA A 277 -18.14 -5.26 -11.80
CA ALA A 277 -17.13 -4.78 -12.73
C ALA A 277 -15.89 -5.68 -12.79
N GLU A 278 -15.50 -6.29 -11.67
CA GLU A 278 -14.43 -7.29 -11.58
C GLU A 278 -14.80 -8.55 -12.39
N ILE A 279 -16.00 -9.11 -12.17
CA ILE A 279 -16.49 -10.28 -12.92
C ILE A 279 -16.61 -9.95 -14.41
N ALA A 280 -17.14 -8.78 -14.77
CA ALA A 280 -17.24 -8.35 -16.16
C ALA A 280 -15.85 -8.23 -16.81
N GLY A 281 -14.86 -7.68 -16.09
CA GLY A 281 -13.48 -7.66 -16.56
C GLY A 281 -12.91 -9.06 -16.74
N ALA A 282 -13.07 -9.95 -15.76
CA ALA A 282 -12.59 -11.32 -15.86
C ALA A 282 -13.24 -12.13 -17.00
N ILE A 283 -14.44 -11.75 -17.45
CA ILE A 283 -15.13 -12.34 -18.60
C ILE A 283 -14.70 -11.68 -19.92
N PHE A 284 -14.60 -10.35 -19.98
CA PHE A 284 -14.46 -9.61 -21.25
C PHE A 284 -13.05 -9.05 -21.51
N ASN A 285 -12.20 -8.93 -20.50
CA ASN A 285 -10.82 -8.41 -20.57
C ASN A 285 -9.95 -8.83 -19.36
N ASN A 286 -9.88 -10.14 -19.10
CA ASN A 286 -9.07 -10.85 -18.11
C ASN A 286 -7.56 -10.56 -18.26
N LYS A 287 -6.84 -10.62 -17.14
CA LYS A 287 -5.37 -10.52 -17.08
C LYS A 287 -4.66 -11.66 -17.82
N ASP A 288 -5.24 -12.87 -17.81
CA ASP A 288 -4.74 -14.01 -18.56
C ASP A 288 -5.37 -13.99 -19.96
N ASP A 289 -4.53 -13.80 -20.98
CA ASP A 289 -4.96 -13.71 -22.37
C ASP A 289 -5.54 -15.02 -22.93
N LYS A 290 -5.39 -16.13 -22.19
CA LYS A 290 -5.98 -17.44 -22.51
C LYS A 290 -7.32 -17.69 -21.84
N ARG A 291 -7.72 -16.86 -20.87
CA ARG A 291 -8.99 -17.00 -20.14
C ARG A 291 -10.00 -15.96 -20.63
N GLY A 292 -11.29 -16.22 -20.39
CA GLY A 292 -12.38 -15.30 -20.75
C GLY A 292 -12.83 -15.38 -22.21
N HIS A 293 -13.70 -14.44 -22.60
CA HIS A 293 -14.36 -14.33 -23.91
C HIS A 293 -13.83 -13.17 -24.75
N HIS A 294 -12.59 -12.70 -24.54
CA HIS A 294 -12.16 -11.36 -25.01
C HIS A 294 -12.37 -11.12 -26.51
N ASP A 295 -11.76 -11.96 -27.35
CA ASP A 295 -11.79 -11.75 -28.79
C ASP A 295 -13.16 -12.06 -29.38
N ILE A 296 -13.84 -13.11 -28.89
CA ILE A 296 -15.20 -13.42 -29.34
C ILE A 296 -16.19 -12.32 -28.95
N PHE A 297 -16.02 -11.71 -27.77
CA PHE A 297 -16.78 -10.53 -27.34
C PHE A 297 -16.50 -9.33 -28.24
N ARG A 298 -15.22 -9.02 -28.51
CA ARG A 298 -14.84 -7.92 -29.41
C ARG A 298 -15.42 -8.09 -30.81
N TYR A 299 -15.37 -9.30 -31.37
CA TYR A 299 -15.95 -9.60 -32.68
C TYR A 299 -17.48 -9.49 -32.65
N TRP A 300 -18.13 -10.07 -31.64
CA TRP A 300 -19.57 -9.94 -31.48
C TRP A 300 -20.00 -8.47 -31.38
N TRP A 301 -19.25 -7.68 -30.61
CA TRP A 301 -19.53 -6.25 -30.41
C TRP A 301 -19.39 -5.47 -31.71
N TRP A 302 -18.32 -5.70 -32.47
CA TRP A 302 -18.14 -5.07 -33.78
C TRP A 302 -19.31 -5.38 -34.72
N GLU A 303 -19.71 -6.65 -34.83
CA GLU A 303 -20.78 -7.07 -35.75
C GLU A 303 -22.18 -6.57 -35.34
N HIS A 304 -22.46 -6.45 -34.04
CA HIS A 304 -23.81 -6.13 -33.55
C HIS A 304 -23.99 -4.67 -33.14
N VAL A 305 -22.92 -3.98 -32.77
CA VAL A 305 -22.93 -2.57 -32.32
C VAL A 305 -22.28 -1.65 -33.37
N GLY A 306 -21.37 -2.17 -34.20
CA GLY A 306 -20.78 -1.42 -35.32
C GLY A 306 -19.61 -0.50 -34.94
N VAL A 307 -19.08 -0.62 -33.71
CA VAL A 307 -17.93 0.17 -33.24
C VAL A 307 -16.93 -0.72 -32.52
N PRO A 308 -15.61 -0.47 -32.61
CA PRO A 308 -14.64 -1.24 -31.87
C PRO A 308 -14.77 -0.92 -30.38
N PHE A 309 -14.79 -1.94 -29.53
CA PHE A 309 -14.90 -1.77 -28.09
C PHE A 309 -14.08 -2.83 -27.37
N THR A 310 -13.33 -2.39 -26.36
CA THR A 310 -12.65 -3.25 -25.40
C THR A 310 -13.15 -2.88 -24.02
N PHE A 311 -13.57 -3.89 -23.26
CA PHE A 311 -14.03 -3.66 -21.89
C PHE A 311 -12.88 -3.10 -21.03
N PRO A 312 -13.15 -2.16 -20.11
CA PRO A 312 -12.13 -1.60 -19.22
C PRO A 312 -11.33 -2.66 -18.46
N ASP A 313 -10.03 -2.41 -18.30
CA ASP A 313 -9.06 -3.35 -17.72
C ASP A 313 -9.11 -3.34 -16.18
N THR A 314 -10.15 -3.93 -15.61
CA THR A 314 -10.34 -4.04 -14.15
C THR A 314 -9.47 -5.12 -13.51
N SER A 315 -8.84 -6.00 -14.31
CA SER A 315 -7.95 -7.06 -13.80
C SER A 315 -6.52 -6.60 -13.51
N ASN A 316 -6.10 -5.41 -13.94
CA ASN A 316 -4.73 -4.91 -13.77
C ASN A 316 -4.65 -3.60 -12.96
N ASN A 317 -5.59 -3.35 -12.04
CA ASN A 317 -5.60 -2.19 -11.12
C ASN A 317 -5.34 -0.83 -11.77
N ARG A 318 -5.80 -0.61 -13.02
CA ARG A 318 -5.62 0.70 -13.67
C ARG A 318 -6.49 1.76 -13.02
N PHE A 319 -5.97 2.99 -12.88
CA PHE A 319 -6.75 4.14 -12.43
C PHE A 319 -8.04 4.28 -13.24
N GLN A 320 -9.14 4.59 -12.53
CA GLN A 320 -10.48 4.76 -13.11
C GLN A 320 -11.06 3.54 -13.84
N SER A 321 -10.40 2.38 -13.87
CA SER A 321 -10.89 1.18 -14.58
C SER A 321 -12.28 0.74 -14.13
N TYR A 322 -12.54 0.74 -12.82
CA TYR A 322 -13.85 0.42 -12.24
C TYR A 322 -14.91 1.47 -12.57
N CYS A 323 -14.55 2.76 -12.60
CA CYS A 323 -15.44 3.83 -13.04
C CYS A 323 -15.80 3.70 -14.52
N ASN A 324 -14.80 3.43 -15.38
CA ASN A 324 -15.00 3.16 -16.79
C ASN A 324 -15.87 1.92 -17.01
N ALA A 325 -15.65 0.86 -16.24
CA ALA A 325 -16.45 -0.36 -16.30
C ALA A 325 -17.89 -0.09 -15.91
N ALA A 326 -18.13 0.67 -14.82
CA ALA A 326 -19.45 1.09 -14.41
C ALA A 326 -20.17 1.89 -15.50
N ALA A 327 -19.48 2.89 -16.09
CA ALA A 327 -20.01 3.68 -17.20
C ALA A 327 -20.38 2.82 -18.41
N ALA A 328 -19.53 1.85 -18.78
CA ALA A 328 -19.80 0.92 -19.87
C ALA A 328 -21.01 0.02 -19.57
N LEU A 329 -21.08 -0.58 -18.37
CA LEU A 329 -22.17 -1.46 -17.95
C LEU A 329 -23.51 -0.73 -17.87
N ILE A 330 -23.51 0.55 -17.51
CA ILE A 330 -24.72 1.38 -17.52
C ILE A 330 -25.14 1.72 -18.95
N LEU A 331 -24.22 2.24 -19.76
CA LEU A 331 -24.54 2.69 -21.11
C LEU A 331 -25.00 1.55 -22.02
N TYR A 332 -24.33 0.40 -21.92
CA TYR A 332 -24.52 -0.73 -22.81
C TYR A 332 -25.08 -1.98 -22.11
N GLY A 333 -25.71 -1.83 -20.95
CA GLY A 333 -26.20 -2.96 -20.13
C GLY A 333 -27.04 -3.98 -20.93
N ASP A 334 -27.91 -3.50 -21.83
CA ASP A 334 -28.72 -4.36 -22.69
C ASP A 334 -27.87 -5.16 -23.69
N LYS A 335 -26.78 -4.57 -24.21
CA LYS A 335 -25.84 -5.28 -25.10
C LYS A 335 -25.03 -6.34 -24.39
N PHE A 336 -24.65 -6.11 -23.13
CA PHE A 336 -24.02 -7.14 -22.31
C PHE A 336 -24.99 -8.31 -22.04
N LYS A 337 -26.27 -8.03 -21.79
CA LYS A 337 -27.30 -9.07 -21.65
C LYS A 337 -27.49 -9.85 -22.95
N ASP A 338 -27.62 -9.15 -24.09
CA ASP A 338 -27.72 -9.77 -25.42
C ASP A 338 -26.54 -10.71 -25.71
N PHE A 339 -25.32 -10.28 -25.36
CA PHE A 339 -24.12 -11.11 -25.55
C PHE A 339 -24.10 -12.34 -24.64
N LEU A 340 -24.42 -12.20 -23.35
CA LEU A 340 -24.50 -13.33 -22.42
C LEU A 340 -25.56 -14.34 -22.87
N GLU A 341 -26.69 -13.87 -23.39
CA GLU A 341 -27.73 -14.74 -23.94
C GLU A 341 -27.24 -15.46 -25.21
N SER A 342 -26.54 -14.77 -26.09
CA SER A 342 -25.88 -15.38 -27.26
C SER A 342 -24.87 -16.46 -26.85
N LEU A 343 -24.05 -16.20 -25.82
CA LEU A 343 -23.12 -17.19 -25.27
C LEU A 343 -23.86 -18.41 -24.74
N ARG A 344 -24.95 -18.22 -23.98
CA ARG A 344 -25.79 -19.30 -23.45
C ARG A 344 -26.30 -20.20 -24.56
N ILE A 345 -26.84 -19.63 -25.63
CA ILE A 345 -27.42 -20.38 -26.75
C ILE A 345 -26.36 -21.15 -27.53
N ASN A 346 -25.16 -20.59 -27.70
CA ASN A 346 -24.10 -21.19 -28.52
C ASN A 346 -23.27 -22.26 -27.80
N LYS A 347 -23.46 -22.45 -26.48
CA LYS A 347 -22.78 -23.50 -25.72
C LYS A 347 -23.38 -24.88 -25.97
N GLN A 348 -22.55 -25.91 -25.84
CA GLN A 348 -22.99 -27.31 -25.92
C GLN A 348 -24.08 -27.62 -24.87
N ASN A 349 -23.90 -27.10 -23.66
CA ASN A 349 -24.93 -27.06 -22.63
C ASN A 349 -25.48 -25.63 -22.56
N PRO A 350 -26.79 -25.41 -22.78
CA PRO A 350 -27.38 -24.08 -22.91
C PRO A 350 -27.57 -23.38 -21.55
N THR A 351 -26.52 -23.37 -20.73
CA THR A 351 -26.48 -22.78 -19.39
C THR A 351 -25.32 -21.80 -19.30
N LEU A 352 -25.55 -20.71 -18.57
CA LEU A 352 -24.46 -19.82 -18.18
C LEU A 352 -23.56 -20.55 -17.17
N ASN A 353 -22.25 -20.34 -17.27
CA ASN A 353 -21.36 -20.78 -16.21
C ASN A 353 -21.54 -19.90 -14.95
N HIS A 354 -20.91 -20.26 -13.84
CA HIS A 354 -21.12 -19.56 -12.57
C HIS A 354 -20.82 -18.06 -12.64
N MET A 355 -19.70 -17.67 -13.27
CA MET A 355 -19.31 -16.26 -13.39
C MET A 355 -20.26 -15.48 -14.30
N GLU A 356 -20.63 -16.06 -15.44
CA GLU A 356 -21.60 -15.46 -16.37
C GLU A 356 -22.98 -15.32 -15.73
N LEU A 357 -23.41 -16.30 -14.93
CA LEU A 357 -24.67 -16.25 -14.21
C LEU A 357 -24.63 -15.16 -13.13
N ASN A 358 -23.51 -15.02 -12.41
CA ASN A 358 -23.33 -13.93 -11.45
C ASN A 358 -23.41 -12.57 -12.13
N LEU A 359 -22.74 -12.38 -13.28
CA LEU A 359 -22.86 -11.15 -14.06
C LEU A 359 -24.30 -10.93 -14.53
N TRP A 360 -24.98 -11.98 -15.02
CA TRP A 360 -26.37 -11.91 -15.42
C TRP A 360 -27.27 -11.45 -14.28
N LYS A 361 -27.14 -12.05 -13.09
CA LYS A 361 -27.87 -11.66 -11.87
C LYS A 361 -27.62 -10.18 -11.53
N ALA A 362 -26.35 -9.75 -11.56
CA ALA A 362 -25.96 -8.37 -11.27
C ALA A 362 -26.60 -7.35 -12.23
N LEU A 363 -26.59 -7.63 -13.54
CA LEU A 363 -27.19 -6.74 -14.56
C LEU A 363 -28.72 -6.65 -14.49
N HIS A 364 -29.36 -7.58 -13.76
CA HIS A 364 -30.81 -7.57 -13.50
C HIS A 364 -31.16 -7.08 -12.09
N CYS A 365 -30.18 -6.83 -11.23
CA CYS A 365 -30.39 -6.33 -9.88
C CYS A 365 -30.44 -4.80 -9.87
N THR A 366 -31.59 -4.22 -9.52
CA THR A 366 -31.80 -2.77 -9.43
C THR A 366 -30.79 -2.09 -8.49
N SER A 367 -30.50 -2.69 -7.33
CA SER A 367 -29.58 -2.13 -6.35
C SER A 367 -28.14 -2.12 -6.86
N THR A 368 -27.68 -3.20 -7.51
CA THR A 368 -26.37 -3.23 -8.18
C THR A 368 -26.28 -2.22 -9.31
N VAL A 369 -27.32 -2.06 -10.13
CA VAL A 369 -27.38 -1.03 -11.19
C VAL A 369 -27.37 0.37 -10.59
N THR A 370 -27.98 0.58 -9.43
CA THR A 370 -27.95 1.87 -8.71
C THR A 370 -26.52 2.23 -8.33
N GLU A 371 -25.76 1.30 -7.74
CA GLU A 371 -24.35 1.53 -7.39
C GLU A 371 -23.47 1.79 -8.61
N LEU A 372 -23.67 1.05 -9.71
CA LEU A 372 -22.96 1.27 -10.98
C LEU A 372 -23.24 2.68 -11.53
N ALA A 373 -24.49 3.14 -11.45
CA ALA A 373 -24.86 4.47 -11.89
C ALA A 373 -24.25 5.58 -11.02
N VAL A 374 -24.14 5.36 -9.70
CA VAL A 374 -23.46 6.29 -8.76
C VAL A 374 -21.96 6.38 -9.08
N LEU A 375 -21.27 5.25 -9.29
CA LEU A 375 -19.86 5.25 -9.70
C LEU A 375 -19.64 5.97 -11.02
N ALA A 376 -20.50 5.70 -12.02
CA ALA A 376 -20.39 6.30 -13.34
C ALA A 376 -20.62 7.83 -13.32
N ILE A 377 -21.61 8.32 -12.55
CA ILE A 377 -21.85 9.77 -12.46
C ILE A 377 -20.76 10.49 -11.66
N TYR A 378 -20.22 9.86 -10.60
CA TYR A 378 -19.05 10.39 -9.90
C TYR A 378 -17.84 10.51 -10.84
N ALA A 379 -17.65 9.52 -11.72
CA ALA A 379 -16.56 9.52 -12.68
C ALA A 379 -16.64 10.75 -13.61
N GLU A 380 -17.81 10.99 -14.18
CA GLU A 380 -18.10 12.13 -15.05
C GLU A 380 -17.96 13.48 -14.33
N ALA A 381 -18.42 13.57 -13.08
CA ALA A 381 -18.47 14.81 -12.33
C ALA A 381 -17.12 15.22 -11.70
N VAL A 382 -16.32 14.24 -11.25
CA VAL A 382 -15.13 14.49 -10.41
C VAL A 382 -13.89 13.79 -10.94
N SER A 383 -13.92 12.45 -11.05
CA SER A 383 -12.71 11.66 -11.31
C SER A 383 -12.09 11.98 -12.67
N TYR A 384 -12.87 12.03 -13.76
CA TYR A 384 -12.34 12.33 -15.09
C TYR A 384 -11.76 13.75 -15.18
N PRO A 385 -12.48 14.83 -14.77
CA PRO A 385 -11.90 16.16 -14.71
C PRO A 385 -10.64 16.25 -13.83
N TYR A 386 -10.65 15.58 -12.69
CA TYR A 386 -9.51 15.59 -11.76
C TYR A 386 -8.27 14.93 -12.38
N MET A 387 -8.39 13.70 -12.90
CA MET A 387 -7.28 13.00 -13.52
C MET A 387 -6.75 13.75 -14.73
N LYS A 388 -7.63 14.34 -15.55
CA LYS A 388 -7.23 15.23 -16.66
C LYS A 388 -6.40 16.42 -16.16
N ALA A 389 -6.80 17.06 -15.07
CA ALA A 389 -6.08 18.19 -14.50
C ALA A 389 -4.71 17.79 -13.91
N ILE A 390 -4.61 16.64 -13.24
CA ILE A 390 -3.35 16.09 -12.72
C ILE A 390 -2.40 15.75 -13.86
N CYS A 391 -2.84 14.97 -14.85
CA CYS A 391 -2.02 14.61 -16.01
C CYS A 391 -1.60 15.84 -16.82
N THR A 392 -2.47 16.85 -16.95
CA THR A 392 -2.11 18.11 -17.61
C THR A 392 -1.06 18.88 -16.82
N SER A 393 -1.17 18.89 -15.49
CA SER A 393 -0.19 19.55 -14.62
C SER A 393 1.18 18.88 -14.73
N ASP A 394 1.21 17.55 -14.74
CA ASP A 394 2.42 16.76 -14.92
C ASP A 394 3.08 17.00 -16.29
N ALA A 395 2.30 16.94 -17.38
CA ALA A 395 2.77 17.22 -18.73
C ALA A 395 3.32 18.65 -18.89
N GLN A 396 2.80 19.61 -18.11
CA GLN A 396 3.28 20.98 -18.03
C GLN A 396 4.42 21.18 -17.03
N LYS A 397 4.90 20.11 -16.38
CA LYS A 397 5.92 20.12 -15.32
C LYS A 397 5.57 21.03 -14.14
N LYS A 398 4.28 21.24 -13.88
CA LYS A 398 3.83 21.97 -12.69
C LYS A 398 4.20 21.20 -11.44
N ASN A 399 4.58 21.95 -10.42
CA ASN A 399 4.95 21.38 -9.14
C ASN A 399 3.68 20.88 -8.41
N MET A 400 3.73 19.67 -7.86
CA MET A 400 2.64 19.13 -7.01
C MET A 400 2.31 20.07 -5.85
N LEU A 401 3.32 20.75 -5.31
CA LEU A 401 3.16 21.63 -4.15
C LEU A 401 2.29 22.86 -4.46
N ASP A 402 2.14 23.24 -5.74
CA ASP A 402 1.26 24.34 -6.16
C ASP A 402 -0.21 23.91 -6.37
N LEU A 403 -0.52 22.62 -6.20
CA LEU A 403 -1.85 22.07 -6.44
C LEU A 403 -2.79 22.15 -5.23
N GLY A 404 -2.34 22.70 -4.09
CA GLY A 404 -3.17 22.88 -2.89
C GLY A 404 -4.53 23.55 -3.18
N PRO A 405 -4.58 24.74 -3.82
CA PRO A 405 -5.83 25.38 -4.19
C PRO A 405 -6.71 24.55 -5.14
N PHE A 406 -6.11 23.70 -5.97
CA PHE A 406 -6.88 22.77 -6.80
C PHE A 406 -7.51 21.67 -5.94
N HIS A 407 -6.76 21.05 -5.03
CA HIS A 407 -7.28 20.03 -4.11
C HIS A 407 -8.40 20.55 -3.20
N SER A 408 -8.30 21.80 -2.72
CA SER A 408 -9.41 22.44 -1.98
C SER A 408 -10.67 22.60 -2.84
N ARG A 409 -10.52 22.98 -4.11
CA ARG A 409 -11.67 23.08 -5.03
C ARG A 409 -12.35 21.74 -5.28
N VAL A 410 -11.61 20.62 -5.30
CA VAL A 410 -12.20 19.27 -5.42
C VAL A 410 -13.08 18.97 -4.21
N TYR A 411 -12.57 19.22 -3.00
CA TYR A 411 -13.33 19.05 -1.76
C TYR A 411 -14.58 19.93 -1.75
N ASP A 412 -14.45 21.22 -2.06
CA ASP A 412 -15.57 22.17 -2.12
C ASP A 412 -16.64 21.74 -3.12
N HIS A 413 -16.23 21.18 -4.26
CA HIS A 413 -17.15 20.67 -5.28
C HIS A 413 -17.96 19.48 -4.76
N MET A 414 -17.31 18.52 -4.10
CA MET A 414 -18.01 17.41 -3.45
C MET A 414 -18.97 17.90 -2.36
N GLN A 415 -18.56 18.87 -1.53
CA GLN A 415 -19.43 19.47 -0.50
C GLN A 415 -20.65 20.16 -1.10
N LYS A 416 -20.50 20.86 -2.24
CA LYS A 416 -21.62 21.45 -2.97
C LYS A 416 -22.62 20.40 -3.45
N ILE A 417 -22.13 19.27 -3.99
CA ILE A 417 -22.98 18.16 -4.43
C ILE A 417 -23.70 17.51 -3.24
N ILE A 418 -23.02 17.32 -2.10
CA ILE A 418 -23.63 16.79 -0.86
C ILE A 418 -24.75 17.71 -0.37
N ALA A 419 -24.51 19.02 -0.36
CA ALA A 419 -25.48 20.01 0.11
C ALA A 419 -26.67 20.16 -0.84
N ASN A 420 -26.45 20.02 -2.15
CA ASN A 420 -27.48 20.15 -3.16
C ASN A 420 -27.26 19.14 -4.31
N PRO A 421 -27.72 17.89 -4.16
CA PRO A 421 -27.55 16.86 -5.20
C PRO A 421 -28.24 17.19 -6.52
N ASP A 422 -29.24 18.07 -6.51
CA ASP A 422 -29.98 18.49 -7.71
C ASP A 422 -29.07 19.20 -8.73
N ILE A 423 -27.88 19.67 -8.35
CA ILE A 423 -26.91 20.19 -9.33
C ILE A 423 -26.41 19.10 -10.28
N LEU A 424 -26.46 17.84 -9.84
CA LEU A 424 -26.05 16.66 -10.63
C LEU A 424 -27.25 15.94 -11.23
N ILE A 425 -28.38 15.86 -10.50
CA ILE A 425 -29.53 14.99 -10.83
C ILE A 425 -30.89 15.68 -10.79
N GLY A 426 -30.93 17.01 -10.85
CA GLY A 426 -32.17 17.78 -10.85
C GLY A 426 -33.11 17.37 -11.98
N LYS A 427 -34.41 17.24 -11.69
CA LYS A 427 -35.41 16.80 -12.68
C LYS A 427 -35.56 17.75 -13.86
N ASP A 428 -35.35 19.04 -13.63
CA ASP A 428 -35.46 20.11 -14.64
C ASP A 428 -34.08 20.51 -15.21
N LEU A 429 -33.05 19.71 -14.95
CA LEU A 429 -31.68 20.00 -15.36
C LEU A 429 -31.53 19.81 -16.87
N ASP A 430 -31.14 20.86 -17.59
CA ASP A 430 -30.76 20.75 -18.99
C ASP A 430 -29.41 20.03 -19.09
N ILE A 431 -29.44 18.73 -19.43
CA ILE A 431 -28.24 17.89 -19.56
C ILE A 431 -27.20 18.49 -20.52
N SER A 432 -27.65 19.26 -21.53
CA SER A 432 -26.75 19.88 -22.50
C SER A 432 -25.93 21.04 -21.92
N GLU A 433 -26.36 21.63 -20.80
CA GLU A 433 -25.74 22.79 -20.16
C GLU A 433 -25.35 22.52 -18.68
N SER A 434 -25.82 21.42 -18.11
CA SER A 434 -25.64 21.04 -16.69
C SER A 434 -24.18 20.90 -16.29
N TYR A 435 -23.34 20.53 -17.25
CA TYR A 435 -21.91 20.31 -17.06
C TYR A 435 -21.22 21.51 -16.41
N LYS A 436 -21.70 22.74 -16.67
CA LYS A 436 -21.12 23.99 -16.14
C LYS A 436 -21.09 24.08 -14.61
N THR A 437 -22.05 23.45 -13.96
CA THR A 437 -22.16 23.43 -12.49
C THR A 437 -21.91 22.06 -11.90
N ALA A 438 -22.09 21.01 -12.70
CA ALA A 438 -22.10 19.63 -12.25
C ALA A 438 -20.70 18.97 -12.34
N THR A 439 -19.89 19.36 -13.32
CA THR A 439 -18.49 18.89 -13.43
C THR A 439 -17.55 19.78 -12.63
N LEU A 440 -16.47 19.18 -12.12
CA LEU A 440 -15.43 19.87 -11.35
C LEU A 440 -14.74 20.99 -12.13
N ASP A 441 -14.49 20.80 -13.43
CA ASP A 441 -13.81 21.79 -14.29
C ASP A 441 -14.78 22.71 -15.05
N GLY A 442 -16.10 22.46 -14.95
CA GLY A 442 -17.12 23.20 -15.69
C GLY A 442 -17.08 22.91 -17.20
N GLU A 443 -16.37 21.88 -17.63
CA GLU A 443 -16.26 21.44 -19.02
C GLU A 443 -17.33 20.39 -19.34
N LYS A 444 -17.51 20.11 -20.63
CA LYS A 444 -18.51 19.13 -21.07
C LYS A 444 -18.21 17.74 -20.51
N TRP A 445 -19.28 17.00 -20.21
CA TRP A 445 -19.24 15.58 -19.87
C TRP A 445 -18.33 14.80 -20.83
N GLN A 446 -17.49 13.93 -20.28
CA GLN A 446 -16.61 13.08 -21.09
C GLN A 446 -17.45 12.09 -21.91
N ASN A 447 -18.49 11.52 -21.31
CA ASN A 447 -19.46 10.67 -22.00
C ASN A 447 -20.90 11.17 -21.76
N PRO A 448 -21.39 12.16 -22.53
CA PRO A 448 -22.75 12.68 -22.38
C PRO A 448 -23.84 11.60 -22.52
N ALA A 449 -23.57 10.53 -23.28
CA ALA A 449 -24.48 9.40 -23.45
C ALA A 449 -24.65 8.59 -22.16
N VAL A 450 -23.58 8.43 -21.36
CA VAL A 450 -23.64 7.75 -20.05
C VAL A 450 -24.51 8.56 -19.10
N VAL A 451 -24.26 9.87 -19.01
CA VAL A 451 -25.05 10.78 -18.19
C VAL A 451 -26.53 10.71 -18.57
N LYS A 452 -26.84 10.84 -19.86
CA LYS A 452 -28.22 10.71 -20.34
C LYS A 452 -28.86 9.38 -19.94
N LYS A 453 -28.16 8.26 -20.11
CA LYS A 453 -28.65 6.93 -19.72
C LYS A 453 -28.92 6.83 -18.22
N ILE A 454 -28.06 7.42 -17.38
CA ILE A 454 -28.27 7.48 -15.93
C ILE A 454 -29.55 8.26 -15.62
N PHE A 455 -29.74 9.44 -16.22
CA PHE A 455 -30.97 10.23 -16.05
C PHE A 455 -32.23 9.47 -16.43
N ASP A 456 -32.20 8.74 -17.54
CA ASP A 456 -33.31 7.89 -17.97
C ASP A 456 -33.60 6.75 -16.97
N LEU A 457 -32.57 6.28 -16.24
CA LEU A 457 -32.68 5.21 -15.25
C LEU A 457 -33.13 5.70 -13.86
N ILE A 458 -32.78 6.92 -13.43
CA ILE A 458 -33.08 7.45 -12.08
C ILE A 458 -34.53 7.19 -11.64
N PRO A 459 -35.59 7.38 -12.47
CA PRO A 459 -36.96 7.11 -12.06
C PRO A 459 -37.24 5.65 -11.64
N THR A 460 -36.40 4.71 -12.08
CA THR A 460 -36.47 3.27 -11.77
C THR A 460 -35.55 2.84 -10.63
N LEU A 461 -34.72 3.74 -10.10
CA LEU A 461 -33.71 3.47 -9.08
C LEU A 461 -34.10 4.14 -7.75
N PRO A 462 -34.84 3.46 -6.87
CA PRO A 462 -35.48 4.09 -5.70
C PRO A 462 -34.50 4.73 -4.72
N HIS A 463 -33.31 4.13 -4.55
CA HIS A 463 -32.30 4.58 -3.58
C HIS A 463 -31.20 5.45 -4.19
N PHE A 464 -31.28 5.79 -5.48
CA PHE A 464 -30.20 6.48 -6.19
C PHE A 464 -29.77 7.77 -5.49
N HIS A 465 -30.72 8.62 -5.11
CA HIS A 465 -30.44 9.89 -4.45
C HIS A 465 -29.69 9.70 -3.12
N ASN A 466 -30.10 8.71 -2.31
CA ASN A 466 -29.48 8.45 -1.01
C ASN A 466 -28.07 7.87 -1.17
N LEU A 467 -27.89 6.92 -2.09
CA LEU A 467 -26.57 6.34 -2.38
C LEU A 467 -25.62 7.37 -2.97
N LEU A 468 -26.11 8.29 -3.80
CA LEU A 468 -25.30 9.39 -4.33
C LEU A 468 -24.73 10.25 -3.18
N ILE A 469 -25.58 10.66 -2.24
CA ILE A 469 -25.14 11.43 -1.06
C ILE A 469 -24.17 10.63 -0.21
N ALA A 470 -24.46 9.35 0.07
CA ALA A 470 -23.59 8.48 0.85
C ALA A 470 -22.20 8.35 0.20
N PHE A 471 -22.16 8.13 -1.12
CA PHE A 471 -20.93 8.07 -1.89
C PHE A 471 -20.12 9.35 -1.76
N PHE A 472 -20.75 10.51 -2.01
CA PHE A 472 -20.03 11.79 -1.95
C PHE A 472 -19.56 12.14 -0.54
N LYS A 473 -20.29 11.75 0.52
CA LYS A 473 -19.82 11.89 1.91
C LYS A 473 -18.57 11.05 2.18
N GLY A 474 -18.60 9.77 1.81
CA GLY A 474 -17.44 8.88 1.96
C GLY A 474 -16.24 9.33 1.13
N ALA A 475 -16.49 9.80 -0.10
CA ALA A 475 -15.49 10.36 -0.98
C ALA A 475 -14.88 11.63 -0.37
N ALA A 476 -15.69 12.60 0.09
CA ALA A 476 -15.18 13.83 0.68
C ALA A 476 -14.35 13.60 1.95
N GLN A 477 -14.80 12.72 2.84
CA GLN A 477 -14.04 12.33 4.04
C GLN A 477 -12.70 11.69 3.67
N THR A 478 -12.70 10.83 2.65
CA THR A 478 -11.49 10.16 2.19
C THR A 478 -10.54 11.16 1.52
N TRP A 479 -11.07 12.05 0.69
CA TRP A 479 -10.31 13.11 0.05
C TRP A 479 -9.56 13.97 1.06
N GLU A 480 -10.25 14.43 2.11
CA GLU A 480 -9.66 15.21 3.20
C GLU A 480 -8.47 14.49 3.85
N ARG A 481 -8.60 13.19 4.11
CA ARG A 481 -7.51 12.35 4.62
C ARG A 481 -6.33 12.26 3.65
N PHE A 482 -6.61 12.04 2.37
CA PHE A 482 -5.58 11.87 1.32
C PHE A 482 -5.02 13.20 0.76
N THR A 483 -5.53 14.34 1.21
CA THR A 483 -4.97 15.67 0.94
C THR A 483 -4.53 16.41 2.21
N SER A 484 -4.37 15.68 3.31
CA SER A 484 -3.98 16.25 4.61
C SER A 484 -2.63 16.96 4.57
N GLU A 485 -1.74 16.59 3.65
CA GLU A 485 -0.48 17.30 3.43
C GLU A 485 -0.67 18.74 2.91
N PHE A 486 -1.85 19.08 2.36
CA PHE A 486 -2.24 20.41 1.89
C PHE A 486 -3.12 21.17 2.88
N ALA A 487 -3.24 20.71 4.14
CA ALA A 487 -4.04 21.39 5.14
C ALA A 487 -3.51 22.82 5.40
N PRO A 488 -4.40 23.81 5.65
CA PRO A 488 -3.99 25.17 6.01
C PRO A 488 -3.08 25.17 7.24
N GLY A 489 -1.98 25.94 7.20
CA GLY A 489 -0.95 25.96 8.25
C GLY A 489 -0.06 24.70 8.27
N GLY A 490 -0.16 23.84 7.26
CA GLY A 490 0.78 22.74 7.05
C GLY A 490 2.03 23.18 6.27
N LEU A 491 3.05 22.32 6.21
CA LEU A 491 4.33 22.62 5.56
C LEU A 491 4.20 23.09 4.11
N ILE A 492 3.26 22.54 3.33
CA ILE A 492 3.06 22.93 1.92
C ILE A 492 2.40 24.31 1.82
N ASP A 493 1.44 24.61 2.69
CA ASP A 493 0.68 25.87 2.70
C ASP A 493 1.57 27.03 3.17
N GLU A 494 2.40 26.79 4.19
CA GLU A 494 3.34 27.78 4.72
C GLU A 494 4.59 27.98 3.85
N ALA A 495 4.89 27.04 2.96
CA ALA A 495 6.07 27.12 2.12
C ALA A 495 6.06 28.35 1.21
N THR A 496 7.22 28.99 1.08
CA THR A 496 7.42 30.08 0.11
C THR A 496 7.45 29.54 -1.32
N ALA A 497 7.36 30.44 -2.32
CA ALA A 497 7.48 30.03 -3.72
C ALA A 497 8.87 29.45 -4.01
N GLU A 498 9.89 30.03 -3.38
CA GLU A 498 11.28 29.59 -3.47
C GLU A 498 11.48 28.21 -2.85
N GLU A 499 10.86 27.94 -1.69
CA GLU A 499 10.89 26.62 -1.04
C GLU A 499 10.18 25.56 -1.87
N ARG A 500 9.01 25.90 -2.44
CA ARG A 500 8.32 24.98 -3.35
C ARG A 500 9.18 24.65 -4.57
N GLU A 501 9.87 25.62 -5.16
CA GLU A 501 10.78 25.38 -6.28
C GLU A 501 11.98 24.50 -5.89
N LEU A 502 12.57 24.72 -4.69
CA LEU A 502 13.65 23.87 -4.16
C LEU A 502 13.19 22.41 -3.95
N ALA A 503 11.94 22.25 -3.51
CA ALA A 503 11.26 20.98 -3.30
C ALA A 503 10.39 20.56 -4.50
N HIS A 504 10.73 20.97 -5.73
CA HIS A 504 9.97 20.60 -6.92
C HIS A 504 9.79 19.07 -7.02
N MET A 505 8.55 18.64 -7.22
CA MET A 505 8.19 17.25 -7.46
C MET A 505 7.00 17.14 -8.43
N PRO A 506 6.93 16.06 -9.23
CA PRO A 506 5.87 15.86 -10.22
C PRO A 506 4.50 15.64 -9.56
N ALA A 507 3.43 15.91 -10.31
CA ALA A 507 2.06 15.69 -9.85
C ALA A 507 1.67 14.19 -9.84
N THR A 508 2.43 13.35 -10.53
CA THR A 508 2.19 11.92 -10.66
C THR A 508 3.44 11.11 -10.30
N ASN A 509 3.23 9.82 -9.99
CA ASN A 509 4.32 8.85 -9.85
C ASN A 509 4.57 8.06 -11.15
N ASP A 510 4.08 8.57 -12.29
CA ASP A 510 4.04 7.85 -13.58
C ASP A 510 5.44 7.44 -14.07
N GLU A 511 6.49 8.19 -13.71
CA GLU A 511 7.87 7.86 -14.08
C GLU A 511 8.33 6.54 -13.43
N ASN A 512 7.96 6.30 -12.18
CA ASN A 512 8.27 5.06 -11.49
C ASN A 512 7.39 3.91 -11.98
N GLU A 513 6.06 4.10 -11.98
CA GLU A 513 5.10 3.09 -12.44
C GLU A 513 5.39 2.67 -13.90
N GLY A 514 5.66 3.65 -14.76
CA GLY A 514 6.01 3.47 -16.16
C GLY A 514 7.35 2.77 -16.34
N LEU A 515 8.33 2.99 -15.45
CA LEU A 515 9.59 2.27 -15.47
C LEU A 515 9.41 0.79 -15.10
N LEU A 516 8.66 0.51 -14.03
CA LEU A 516 8.34 -0.85 -13.58
C LEU A 516 7.50 -1.61 -14.61
N GLY A 517 6.50 -0.95 -15.20
CA GLY A 517 5.69 -1.52 -16.28
C GLY A 517 6.51 -1.83 -17.53
N SER A 518 7.46 -0.96 -17.88
CA SER A 518 8.39 -1.20 -19.00
C SER A 518 9.35 -2.35 -18.70
N PHE A 519 9.83 -2.46 -17.47
CA PHE A 519 10.65 -3.59 -17.02
C PHE A 519 9.91 -4.92 -17.10
N ARG A 520 8.68 -5.00 -16.56
CA ARG A 520 7.86 -6.21 -16.66
C ARG A 520 7.73 -6.67 -18.12
N ARG A 521 7.35 -5.76 -19.02
CA ARG A 521 7.24 -6.05 -20.47
C ARG A 521 8.57 -6.54 -21.05
N LEU A 522 9.68 -5.87 -20.73
CA LEU A 522 11.00 -6.26 -21.22
C LEU A 522 11.39 -7.68 -20.74
N MET A 523 11.15 -8.01 -19.48
CA MET A 523 11.43 -9.34 -18.93
C MET A 523 10.55 -10.44 -19.53
N HIS A 524 9.34 -10.11 -20.00
CA HIS A 524 8.53 -11.04 -20.78
C HIS A 524 9.16 -11.36 -22.16
N TYR A 525 9.64 -10.34 -22.89
CA TYR A 525 10.26 -10.54 -24.21
C TYR A 525 11.70 -11.06 -24.13
N GLN A 526 12.45 -10.72 -23.08
CA GLN A 526 13.85 -11.04 -22.90
C GLN A 526 14.10 -11.58 -21.48
N PRO A 527 13.62 -12.79 -21.15
CA PRO A 527 13.70 -13.35 -19.80
C PRO A 527 15.14 -13.64 -19.31
N GLN A 528 16.10 -13.70 -20.23
CA GLN A 528 17.52 -13.92 -19.92
C GLN A 528 18.29 -12.61 -19.70
N LEU A 529 17.66 -11.44 -19.92
CA LEU A 529 18.29 -10.15 -19.68
C LEU A 529 18.56 -9.98 -18.18
N THR A 530 19.77 -9.55 -17.84
CA THR A 530 20.12 -9.28 -16.44
C THR A 530 19.56 -7.92 -16.01
N LEU A 531 19.24 -7.78 -14.72
CA LEU A 531 18.77 -6.49 -14.17
C LEU A 531 19.82 -5.39 -14.38
N LEU A 532 21.11 -5.74 -14.26
CA LEU A 532 22.22 -4.82 -14.57
C LEU A 532 22.15 -4.29 -16.01
N SER A 533 21.95 -5.16 -17.00
CA SER A 533 21.86 -4.76 -18.42
C SER A 533 20.62 -3.92 -18.68
N CYS A 534 19.51 -4.28 -18.05
CA CYS A 534 18.26 -3.52 -18.10
C CYS A 534 18.47 -2.09 -17.57
N ASN A 535 19.05 -1.95 -16.37
CA ASN A 535 19.36 -0.66 -15.78
C ASN A 535 20.36 0.15 -16.60
N ALA A 536 21.39 -0.50 -17.16
CA ALA A 536 22.35 0.18 -18.03
C ALA A 536 21.66 0.85 -19.23
N LEU A 537 20.75 0.13 -19.91
CA LEU A 537 19.98 0.68 -21.03
C LEU A 537 19.04 1.80 -20.57
N ILE A 538 18.26 1.56 -19.51
CA ILE A 538 17.32 2.52 -18.94
C ILE A 538 18.02 3.82 -18.58
N MET A 539 19.10 3.74 -17.79
CA MET A 539 19.83 4.91 -17.31
C MET A 539 20.53 5.62 -18.47
N PHE A 540 21.07 4.90 -19.44
CA PHE A 540 21.71 5.52 -20.60
C PHE A 540 20.74 6.42 -21.37
N PHE A 541 19.52 5.93 -21.65
CA PHE A 541 18.53 6.68 -22.43
C PHE A 541 17.76 7.72 -21.59
N ARG A 542 17.41 7.42 -20.34
CA ARG A 542 16.62 8.35 -19.50
C ARG A 542 17.46 9.43 -18.81
N ASN A 543 18.74 9.17 -18.52
CA ASN A 543 19.59 10.15 -17.82
C ASN A 543 20.38 11.08 -18.76
N ASN A 544 20.10 11.06 -20.07
CA ASN A 544 20.84 11.83 -21.06
C ASN A 544 22.36 11.59 -20.99
N THR A 545 22.74 10.33 -20.75
CA THR A 545 24.12 9.94 -20.46
C THR A 545 25.03 10.23 -21.65
N GLN A 546 24.55 10.06 -22.88
CA GLN A 546 25.34 10.33 -24.08
C GLN A 546 25.77 11.81 -24.18
N ALA A 547 24.83 12.76 -24.09
CA ALA A 547 25.16 14.18 -24.21
C ALA A 547 26.09 14.64 -23.06
N PHE A 548 25.88 14.11 -21.85
CA PHE A 548 26.78 14.34 -20.74
C PHE A 548 28.21 13.86 -21.03
N MET A 549 28.36 12.63 -21.55
CA MET A 549 29.65 12.08 -21.92
C MET A 549 30.33 12.92 -23.01
N GLU A 550 29.61 13.25 -24.09
CA GLU A 550 30.14 14.07 -25.19
C GLU A 550 30.62 15.45 -24.72
N THR A 551 29.99 16.01 -23.68
CA THR A 551 30.33 17.33 -23.15
C THR A 551 31.45 17.30 -22.10
N LYS A 552 31.47 16.29 -21.21
CA LYS A 552 32.31 16.30 -19.99
C LYS A 552 33.46 15.30 -20.03
N PHE A 553 33.40 14.26 -20.86
CA PHE A 553 34.41 13.21 -20.86
C PHE A 553 35.63 13.62 -21.69
N THR A 554 36.79 13.26 -21.17
CA THR A 554 38.05 13.19 -21.92
C THR A 554 38.41 11.73 -22.19
N GLU A 555 39.46 11.50 -22.98
CA GLU A 555 39.96 10.15 -23.29
C GLU A 555 40.26 9.32 -22.02
N GLU A 556 40.73 9.95 -20.94
CA GLU A 556 41.02 9.30 -19.66
C GLU A 556 39.75 8.75 -19.00
N ASP A 557 38.62 9.46 -19.11
CA ASP A 557 37.34 9.00 -18.57
C ASP A 557 36.82 7.79 -19.33
N TYR A 558 36.90 7.82 -20.67
CA TYR A 558 36.56 6.68 -21.50
C TYR A 558 37.40 5.45 -21.16
N GLN A 559 38.72 5.62 -20.99
CA GLN A 559 39.60 4.52 -20.58
C GLN A 559 39.24 3.96 -19.20
N TYR A 560 38.88 4.84 -18.25
CA TYR A 560 38.45 4.45 -16.91
C TYR A 560 37.15 3.63 -16.94
N ILE A 561 36.09 4.12 -17.61
CA ILE A 561 34.83 3.39 -17.69
C ILE A 561 34.96 2.08 -18.49
N HIS A 562 35.79 2.04 -19.54
CA HIS A 562 36.08 0.80 -20.28
C HIS A 562 36.81 -0.22 -19.40
N LYS A 563 37.72 0.23 -18.52
CA LYS A 563 38.39 -0.64 -17.56
C LYS A 563 37.36 -1.22 -16.58
N LEU A 564 36.52 -0.37 -15.97
CA LEU A 564 35.47 -0.81 -15.05
C LEU A 564 34.50 -1.79 -15.73
N GLY A 565 34.07 -1.51 -16.95
CA GLY A 565 33.18 -2.40 -17.70
C GLY A 565 33.79 -3.78 -18.00
N ARG A 566 35.12 -3.87 -18.17
CA ARG A 566 35.84 -5.16 -18.31
C ARG A 566 35.98 -5.90 -16.98
N GLU A 567 36.10 -5.16 -15.88
CA GLU A 567 36.26 -5.71 -14.52
C GLU A 567 34.92 -6.08 -13.88
N ALA A 568 33.82 -5.49 -14.35
CA ALA A 568 32.46 -5.74 -13.88
C ALA A 568 32.04 -7.18 -14.20
N ASN A 569 32.17 -8.07 -13.21
CA ASN A 569 31.75 -9.47 -13.29
C ASN A 569 31.12 -9.94 -11.98
N GLY A 570 30.04 -10.70 -12.06
CA GLY A 570 29.46 -11.41 -10.92
C GLY A 570 28.48 -10.61 -10.05
N GLU A 571 28.20 -9.34 -10.34
CA GLU A 571 27.22 -8.53 -9.59
C GLU A 571 25.82 -9.17 -9.60
N GLU A 572 25.39 -9.67 -10.75
CA GLU A 572 24.11 -10.38 -10.88
C GLU A 572 24.10 -11.70 -10.10
N LYS A 573 25.24 -12.39 -10.02
CA LYS A 573 25.37 -13.60 -9.18
C LYS A 573 25.29 -13.24 -7.70
N LYS A 574 25.96 -12.16 -7.29
CA LYS A 574 25.92 -11.63 -5.91
C LYS A 574 24.49 -11.28 -5.51
N ARG A 575 23.77 -10.54 -6.36
CA ARG A 575 22.35 -10.19 -6.15
C ARG A 575 21.48 -11.43 -5.93
N ARG A 576 21.62 -12.46 -6.78
CA ARG A 576 20.85 -13.71 -6.65
C ARG A 576 21.16 -14.44 -5.35
N ASN A 577 22.45 -14.54 -4.99
CA ASN A 577 22.85 -15.16 -3.73
C ASN A 577 22.25 -14.42 -2.52
N GLU A 578 22.30 -13.09 -2.51
CA GLU A 578 21.74 -12.29 -1.41
C GLU A 578 20.22 -12.52 -1.24
N LEU A 579 19.47 -12.68 -2.34
CA LEU A 579 18.05 -13.00 -2.28
C LEU A 579 17.79 -14.42 -1.74
N THR A 580 18.57 -15.41 -2.18
CA THR A 580 18.46 -16.78 -1.68
C THR A 580 18.82 -16.87 -0.20
N ASP A 581 19.96 -16.29 0.20
CA ASP A 581 20.44 -16.30 1.59
C ASP A 581 19.40 -15.66 2.52
N PHE A 582 18.75 -14.58 2.09
CA PHE A 582 17.68 -13.94 2.86
C PHE A 582 16.45 -14.83 3.00
N ARG A 583 16.02 -15.49 1.93
CA ARG A 583 14.89 -16.44 1.96
C ARG A 583 15.18 -17.63 2.88
N ASP A 584 16.37 -18.20 2.78
CA ASP A 584 16.80 -19.32 3.61
C ASP A 584 16.82 -18.94 5.10
N GLN A 585 17.30 -17.72 5.42
CA GLN A 585 17.25 -17.20 6.78
C GLN A 585 15.82 -16.98 7.29
N ARG A 586 14.91 -16.48 6.44
CA ARG A 586 13.50 -16.29 6.80
C ARG A 586 12.80 -17.62 7.02
N GLN A 587 13.07 -18.61 6.18
CA GLN A 587 12.58 -19.98 6.34
C GLN A 587 13.07 -20.58 7.65
N ALA A 588 14.37 -20.54 7.92
CA ALA A 588 14.94 -21.07 9.17
C ALA A 588 14.31 -20.40 10.42
N LYS A 589 14.05 -19.09 10.39
CA LYS A 589 13.34 -18.38 11.46
C LYS A 589 11.88 -18.83 11.60
N LYS A 590 11.15 -19.00 10.49
CA LYS A 590 9.76 -19.49 10.53
C LYS A 590 9.69 -20.92 11.07
N THR A 591 10.54 -21.81 10.58
CA THR A 591 10.63 -23.20 11.06
C THR A 591 10.99 -23.26 12.54
N ALA A 592 12.00 -22.52 13.00
CA ALA A 592 12.34 -22.46 14.43
C ALA A 592 11.20 -21.93 15.30
N ARG A 593 10.41 -20.95 14.80
CA ARG A 593 9.22 -20.46 15.50
C ARG A 593 8.11 -21.52 15.55
N LYS A 594 7.87 -22.24 14.44
CA LYS A 594 6.90 -23.34 14.36
C LYS A 594 7.28 -24.45 15.34
N GLU A 595 8.54 -24.88 15.36
CA GLU A 595 9.06 -25.88 16.30
C GLU A 595 8.88 -25.44 17.76
N VAL A 596 9.21 -24.19 18.10
CA VAL A 596 9.00 -23.67 19.47
C VAL A 596 7.50 -23.62 19.81
N TRP A 597 6.65 -23.23 18.86
CA TRP A 597 5.20 -23.21 19.05
C TRP A 597 4.63 -24.62 19.27
N GLU A 598 5.01 -25.59 18.43
CA GLU A 598 4.62 -27.00 18.55
C GLU A 598 5.12 -27.62 19.86
N GLN A 599 6.37 -27.35 20.26
CA GLN A 599 6.91 -27.80 21.55
C GLN A 599 6.14 -27.20 22.72
N ASN A 600 5.84 -25.91 22.67
CA ASN A 600 5.05 -25.24 23.70
C ASN A 600 3.60 -25.75 23.74
N ALA A 601 2.99 -26.01 22.58
CA ALA A 601 1.65 -26.58 22.46
C ALA A 601 1.60 -27.99 23.03
N LYS A 602 2.59 -28.83 22.69
CA LYS A 602 2.74 -30.19 23.23
C LYS A 602 2.99 -30.19 24.74
N ALA A 603 3.92 -29.37 25.22
CA ALA A 603 4.19 -29.23 26.66
C ALA A 603 2.95 -28.73 27.42
N THR A 604 2.20 -27.80 26.83
CA THR A 604 0.93 -27.31 27.38
C THR A 604 -0.12 -28.42 27.41
N ALA A 605 -0.27 -29.21 26.34
CA ALA A 605 -1.20 -30.33 26.28
C ALA A 605 -0.86 -31.44 27.30
N GLU A 606 0.43 -31.78 27.44
CA GLU A 606 0.93 -32.73 28.44
C GLU A 606 0.69 -32.24 29.87
N GLN A 607 0.92 -30.95 30.14
CA GLN A 607 0.64 -30.33 31.44
C GLN A 607 -0.86 -30.35 31.77
N ILE A 608 -1.71 -30.02 30.80
CA ILE A 608 -3.17 -30.03 30.93
C ILE A 608 -3.68 -31.45 31.17
N ALA A 609 -3.17 -32.46 30.46
CA ALA A 609 -3.59 -33.85 30.61
C ALA A 609 -3.30 -34.44 32.01
N GLN A 610 -2.34 -33.88 32.74
CA GLN A 610 -1.98 -34.32 34.10
C GLN A 610 -2.78 -33.62 35.20
N LEU A 611 -3.60 -32.62 34.87
CA LEU A 611 -4.34 -31.81 35.83
C LEU A 611 -5.80 -32.27 35.93
N GLU A 612 -6.29 -32.41 37.16
CA GLU A 612 -7.71 -32.72 37.41
C GLU A 612 -8.57 -31.46 37.44
N LEU A 613 -9.84 -31.59 37.03
CA LEU A 613 -10.82 -30.50 37.09
C LEU A 613 -11.15 -30.13 38.55
N VAL A 614 -10.95 -28.86 38.90
CA VAL A 614 -11.29 -28.34 40.23
C VAL A 614 -12.72 -27.79 40.22
N PHE A 615 -13.66 -28.55 40.77
CA PHE A 615 -15.08 -28.15 40.89
C PHE A 615 -15.41 -27.38 42.18
N ASP A 616 -14.42 -27.08 43.02
CA ASP A 616 -14.60 -26.39 44.29
C ASP A 616 -14.53 -24.87 44.12
N LYS A 617 -15.69 -24.20 44.22
CA LYS A 617 -15.82 -22.74 44.03
C LYS A 617 -14.95 -21.94 45.00
N GLU A 618 -14.72 -22.42 46.22
CA GLU A 618 -13.93 -21.70 47.22
C GLU A 618 -12.43 -21.68 46.88
N LYS A 619 -11.98 -22.58 46.00
CA LYS A 619 -10.57 -22.68 45.56
C LYS A 619 -10.26 -21.82 44.34
N VAL A 620 -11.27 -21.43 43.53
CA VAL A 620 -11.09 -20.62 42.31
C VAL A 620 -10.40 -19.26 42.58
N PRO A 621 -10.70 -18.52 43.67
CA PRO A 621 -9.99 -17.28 44.00
C PRO A 621 -8.51 -17.48 44.32
N GLY A 622 -8.12 -18.67 44.76
CA GLY A 622 -6.75 -19.05 45.12
C GLY A 622 -5.85 -19.41 43.94
N LEU A 623 -6.43 -19.72 42.77
CA LEU A 623 -5.69 -20.02 41.53
C LEU A 623 -5.05 -18.75 40.95
N LYS A 624 -3.77 -18.85 40.55
CA LYS A 624 -2.96 -17.72 40.04
C LYS A 624 -2.18 -18.09 38.79
N GLY A 625 -2.03 -17.13 37.88
CA GLY A 625 -1.15 -17.25 36.71
C GLY A 625 -1.51 -18.43 35.80
N THR A 626 -0.56 -19.35 35.62
CA THR A 626 -0.69 -20.54 34.77
C THR A 626 -1.79 -21.49 35.25
N SER A 627 -1.84 -21.79 36.55
CA SER A 627 -2.83 -22.71 37.14
C SER A 627 -4.30 -22.31 36.87
N LEU A 628 -4.59 -21.00 36.81
CA LEU A 628 -5.92 -20.49 36.50
C LEU A 628 -6.27 -20.65 35.02
N LYS A 629 -5.30 -20.41 34.12
CA LYS A 629 -5.46 -20.57 32.67
C LYS A 629 -5.57 -22.05 32.27
N ASP A 630 -4.82 -22.92 32.95
CA ASP A 630 -4.85 -24.36 32.70
C ASP A 630 -6.20 -24.97 33.09
N GLN A 631 -6.77 -24.57 34.23
CA GLN A 631 -8.14 -24.98 34.61
C GLN A 631 -9.19 -24.51 33.61
N LEU A 632 -9.08 -23.27 33.12
CA LEU A 632 -9.99 -22.76 32.09
C LEU A 632 -9.93 -23.60 30.80
N ARG A 633 -8.73 -24.02 30.38
CA ARG A 633 -8.54 -24.90 29.21
C ARG A 633 -9.10 -26.31 29.45
N LEU A 634 -8.94 -26.87 30.65
CA LEU A 634 -9.54 -28.15 31.07
C LEU A 634 -11.06 -28.13 31.02
N PHE A 635 -11.70 -27.07 31.55
CA PHE A 635 -13.15 -26.95 31.51
C PHE A 635 -13.67 -26.85 30.06
N LYS A 636 -12.92 -26.18 29.17
CA LYS A 636 -13.24 -26.14 27.74
C LYS A 636 -13.07 -27.51 27.07
N SER A 637 -11.97 -28.22 27.31
CA SER A 637 -11.76 -29.56 26.72
C SER A 637 -12.76 -30.59 27.24
N ALA A 638 -13.20 -30.46 28.50
CA ALA A 638 -14.28 -31.25 29.08
C ALA A 638 -15.68 -30.85 28.57
N GLY A 639 -15.78 -29.86 27.68
CA GLY A 639 -17.00 -29.50 26.97
C GLY A 639 -17.95 -28.57 27.72
N ALA A 640 -17.45 -27.72 28.64
CA ALA A 640 -18.25 -26.74 29.36
C ALA A 640 -19.05 -25.84 28.38
N PRO A 641 -20.40 -25.80 28.45
CA PRO A 641 -21.23 -25.12 27.46
C PRO A 641 -20.96 -23.62 27.33
N ASN A 642 -20.63 -22.94 28.43
CA ASN A 642 -20.32 -21.52 28.47
C ASN A 642 -18.94 -21.17 27.87
N LEU A 643 -18.13 -22.17 27.50
CA LEU A 643 -16.79 -22.01 26.92
C LEU A 643 -16.69 -22.57 25.49
N LYS A 644 -17.81 -23.04 24.90
CA LYS A 644 -17.86 -23.62 23.56
C LYS A 644 -17.91 -22.58 22.44
N GLN A 645 -18.52 -21.42 22.66
CA GLN A 645 -18.67 -20.37 21.65
C GLN A 645 -17.97 -19.09 22.10
N GLY A 646 -17.22 -18.48 21.17
CA GLY A 646 -16.51 -17.22 21.38
C GLY A 646 -15.04 -17.35 21.85
N PRO A 647 -14.30 -16.23 21.85
CA PRO A 647 -12.91 -16.18 22.29
C PRO A 647 -12.78 -16.47 23.80
N MET A 648 -11.67 -17.09 24.20
CA MET A 648 -11.41 -17.39 25.61
C MET A 648 -11.23 -16.08 26.40
N PRO A 649 -11.79 -15.95 27.61
CA PRO A 649 -11.55 -14.78 28.45
C PRO A 649 -10.06 -14.65 28.77
N THR A 650 -9.51 -13.45 28.58
CA THR A 650 -8.07 -13.16 28.77
C THR A 650 -7.78 -12.45 30.10
N LYS A 651 -8.73 -11.65 30.60
CA LYS A 651 -8.60 -10.93 31.88
C LYS A 651 -8.89 -11.87 33.06
N VAL A 652 -8.08 -11.76 34.12
CA VAL A 652 -8.12 -12.65 35.29
C VAL A 652 -9.50 -12.72 35.96
N ALA A 653 -10.21 -11.59 36.03
CA ALA A 653 -11.55 -11.53 36.61
C ALA A 653 -12.56 -12.34 35.79
N ASP A 654 -12.51 -12.23 34.47
CA ASP A 654 -13.42 -12.90 33.54
C ASP A 654 -13.14 -14.41 33.48
N ILE A 655 -11.88 -14.82 33.56
CA ILE A 655 -11.49 -16.24 33.66
C ILE A 655 -12.10 -16.88 34.91
N ARG A 656 -12.01 -16.20 36.06
CA ARG A 656 -12.55 -16.70 37.33
C ARG A 656 -14.06 -16.80 37.29
N LYS A 657 -14.72 -15.78 36.72
CA LYS A 657 -16.17 -15.79 36.53
C LYS A 657 -16.60 -16.94 35.63
N ALA A 658 -15.95 -17.12 34.48
CA ALA A 658 -16.25 -18.20 33.55
C ALA A 658 -16.06 -19.61 34.16
N LEU A 659 -15.04 -19.79 35.00
CA LEU A 659 -14.83 -21.04 35.75
C LEU A 659 -15.93 -21.27 36.80
N VAL A 660 -16.31 -20.25 37.57
CA VAL A 660 -17.41 -20.34 38.53
C VAL A 660 -18.71 -20.67 37.80
N ASP A 661 -19.04 -19.96 36.73
CA ASP A 661 -20.26 -20.21 35.93
C ASP A 661 -20.28 -21.63 35.36
N ALA A 662 -19.14 -22.17 34.92
CA ALA A 662 -19.03 -23.56 34.45
C ALA A 662 -19.25 -24.58 35.59
N ILE A 663 -18.70 -24.32 36.78
CA ILE A 663 -18.93 -25.13 37.98
C ILE A 663 -20.41 -25.09 38.40
N ASP A 664 -21.06 -23.94 38.30
CA ASP A 664 -22.48 -23.75 38.58
C ASP A 664 -23.34 -24.58 37.61
N LEU A 665 -23.00 -24.56 36.32
CA LEU A 665 -23.68 -25.37 35.31
C LEU A 665 -23.51 -26.88 35.58
N HIS A 666 -22.33 -27.31 36.03
CA HIS A 666 -22.11 -28.70 36.44
C HIS A 666 -22.94 -29.07 37.68
N THR A 667 -22.89 -28.23 38.71
CA THR A 667 -23.56 -28.46 40.01
C THR A 667 -25.08 -28.50 39.87
N ASN A 668 -25.63 -27.67 38.97
CA ASN A 668 -27.07 -27.60 38.68
C ASN A 668 -27.53 -28.69 37.69
N GLY A 669 -26.63 -29.56 37.23
CA GLY A 669 -26.92 -30.68 36.33
C GLY A 669 -27.14 -30.31 34.87
N ALA A 670 -26.93 -29.04 34.51
CA ALA A 670 -27.05 -28.52 33.14
C ALA A 670 -25.83 -28.86 32.26
N TRP A 671 -24.72 -29.27 32.88
CA TRP A 671 -23.55 -29.85 32.22
C TRP A 671 -23.13 -31.11 32.99
N LYS A 672 -22.82 -32.19 32.27
CA LYS A 672 -22.28 -33.44 32.84
C LYS A 672 -21.00 -33.81 32.11
N LEU A 673 -20.03 -34.30 32.86
CA LEU A 673 -18.84 -34.92 32.29
C LEU A 673 -19.25 -36.21 31.57
N ILE A 674 -18.72 -36.40 30.37
CA ILE A 674 -18.92 -37.64 29.60
C ILE A 674 -18.19 -38.76 30.35
N GLN A 675 -18.92 -39.79 30.80
CA GLN A 675 -18.34 -41.00 31.39
C GLN A 675 -18.11 -42.04 30.28
N ASP A 676 -16.89 -42.55 30.21
CA ASP A 676 -16.48 -43.67 29.36
C ASP A 676 -17.20 -44.97 29.78
N GLU A 677 -18.16 -45.43 28.98
CA GLU A 677 -18.52 -46.85 28.89
C GLU A 677 -18.28 -47.30 27.44
N GLY A 678 -17.36 -48.25 27.29
CA GLY A 678 -16.67 -48.51 26.04
C GLY A 678 -17.52 -49.00 24.87
N SER A 679 -17.23 -48.43 23.70
CA SER A 679 -17.35 -49.10 22.40
C SER A 679 -16.08 -48.85 21.59
N GLU A 680 -15.31 -49.91 21.40
CA GLU A 680 -14.46 -50.24 20.25
C GLU A 680 -13.93 -49.09 19.38
N GLY A 681 -12.68 -48.70 19.67
CA GLY A 681 -11.61 -48.61 18.68
C GLY A 681 -11.83 -47.73 17.44
N GLU A 682 -11.71 -46.42 17.62
CA GLU A 682 -11.11 -45.56 16.59
C GLU A 682 -9.94 -44.80 17.22
N ASN A 683 -8.72 -45.13 16.78
CA ASN A 683 -7.54 -44.30 16.99
C ASN A 683 -7.85 -42.93 16.35
N ILE A 684 -8.24 -41.94 17.15
CA ILE A 684 -8.22 -40.55 16.72
C ILE A 684 -6.74 -40.16 16.66
N ASN A 685 -6.22 -40.23 15.45
CA ASN A 685 -4.90 -39.80 15.05
C ASN A 685 -4.77 -38.31 15.41
N LEU A 686 -3.96 -37.97 16.42
CA LEU A 686 -3.55 -36.61 16.75
C LEU A 686 -2.42 -36.14 15.80
N SER A 687 -2.58 -36.43 14.51
CA SER A 687 -1.71 -35.98 13.44
C SER A 687 -2.55 -35.92 12.16
N GLU A 688 -3.13 -34.75 11.90
CA GLU A 688 -3.59 -34.29 10.59
C GLU A 688 -3.99 -32.82 10.75
N GLU A 689 -2.98 -31.99 11.02
CA GLU A 689 -2.90 -30.63 10.48
C GLU A 689 -1.75 -30.64 9.47
N GLU A 690 -1.85 -31.51 8.46
CA GLU A 690 -1.22 -31.32 7.14
C GLU A 690 -2.29 -30.59 6.32
N GLU A 691 -2.05 -29.33 5.99
CA GLU A 691 -1.64 -28.95 4.63
C GLU A 691 -2.70 -29.32 3.58
N ASP A 692 -3.63 -28.39 3.37
CA ASP A 692 -4.09 -28.08 2.02
C ASP A 692 -3.46 -26.72 1.64
N GLU A 693 -2.14 -26.75 1.42
CA GLU A 693 -1.49 -25.88 0.44
C GLU A 693 -1.79 -26.49 -0.94
N GLU A 694 -2.82 -25.98 -1.62
CA GLU A 694 -2.90 -25.98 -3.09
C GLU A 694 -4.02 -25.01 -3.49
N ASP A 695 -3.68 -23.72 -3.52
CA ASP A 695 -4.09 -22.73 -4.53
C ASP A 695 -3.51 -21.35 -4.13
N GLU A 696 -2.17 -21.25 -4.09
CA GLU A 696 -1.47 -19.96 -4.15
C GLU A 696 -1.42 -19.49 -5.62
N GLU A 697 -2.50 -18.86 -6.10
CA GLU A 697 -2.42 -17.86 -7.15
C GLU A 697 -3.13 -16.57 -6.68
N ASP A 698 -2.31 -15.59 -6.28
CA ASP A 698 -2.60 -14.15 -6.21
C ASP A 698 -3.49 -13.58 -5.08
N GLU A 699 -3.19 -13.83 -3.79
CA GLU A 699 -3.74 -13.06 -2.65
C GLU A 699 -2.70 -12.70 -1.54
N GLU A 700 -1.44 -12.46 -1.88
CA GLU A 700 -0.55 -11.69 -0.98
C GLU A 700 -0.67 -10.20 -1.33
N ASP A 701 -1.55 -9.47 -0.63
CA ASP A 701 -1.44 -8.02 -0.34
C ASP A 701 -2.62 -7.43 0.51
N GLU A 702 -3.59 -8.21 1.00
CA GLU A 702 -4.75 -7.65 1.75
C GLU A 702 -4.78 -7.86 3.28
N GLU A 703 -3.80 -8.54 3.91
CA GLU A 703 -3.87 -8.82 5.37
C GLU A 703 -3.16 -7.81 6.30
N ASP A 704 -2.56 -6.73 5.79
CA ASP A 704 -1.94 -5.67 6.64
C ASP A 704 -2.80 -4.39 6.79
N GLU A 705 -4.06 -4.37 6.32
CA GLU A 705 -4.97 -3.20 6.45
C GLU A 705 -6.10 -3.33 7.52
N GLU A 706 -6.20 -4.43 8.28
CA GLU A 706 -7.30 -4.62 9.27
C GLU A 706 -6.91 -4.47 10.76
N GLU A 707 -5.65 -4.24 11.14
CA GLU A 707 -5.25 -3.95 12.55
C GLU A 707 -4.96 -2.45 12.81
N GLY A 708 -5.83 -1.57 12.31
CA GLY A 708 -5.74 -0.12 12.50
C GLY A 708 -6.93 0.53 13.20
N TRP A 709 -7.83 -0.26 13.81
CA TRP A 709 -9.07 0.23 14.42
C TRP A 709 -9.18 -0.16 15.90
N GLU A 710 -8.36 0.46 16.76
CA GLU A 710 -8.68 0.62 18.18
C GLU A 710 -8.30 2.04 18.64
N ASP A 711 -9.34 2.84 18.91
CA ASP A 711 -9.45 3.97 19.85
C ASP A 711 -8.27 4.94 20.05
N ILE A 712 -8.41 6.15 19.49
CA ILE A 712 -7.82 7.37 20.08
C ILE A 712 -8.96 8.32 20.46
N GLU A 713 -9.61 8.03 21.59
CA GLU A 713 -10.24 9.04 22.41
C GLU A 713 -9.20 9.56 23.42
N GLY A 714 -8.94 10.87 23.42
CA GLY A 714 -8.11 11.48 24.46
C GLY A 714 -7.38 12.77 24.09
N TYR A 715 -8.06 13.74 23.47
CA TYR A 715 -7.63 15.14 23.57
C TYR A 715 -8.19 15.71 24.87
N GLU A 716 -7.38 15.77 25.92
CA GLU A 716 -7.56 16.76 26.98
C GLU A 716 -6.44 17.78 26.91
N SER A 717 -6.88 19.03 26.84
CA SER A 717 -6.12 20.27 26.87
C SER A 717 -5.27 20.42 28.12
N GLU A 718 -3.99 20.76 27.94
CA GLU A 718 -3.30 21.90 28.57
C GLU A 718 -1.98 22.21 27.86
#